data_AF-A0AAD7UI14-F1
#
_entry.id   AF-A0AAD7UI14-F1
#
_cell.length_a   1.000
_cell.length_b   1.000
_cell.length_c   1.000
_cell.angle_alpha   90.00
_cell.angle_beta   90.00
_cell.angle_gamma   90.00
#
_symmetry.space_group_name_H-M   'P 1'
#
loop_
_entity.id
_entity.type
_entity.pdbx_description
1 polymer ?
#
loop_
_entity_poly.entity_id
_entity_poly.type
_entity_poly.pdbx_seq_one_letter_code
_entity_poly.pdbx_strand_id
1 'polypeptide(L)'
;MCSSFAKEQTEHHMRIKVDAEKKAKEAAARLRGESLVVSIQKFLHRTRALMLEREGVEVEARIGVLCEPHFEVGSSSAPRRLMPSKRGCGAVASTGSFVPGVALAVARSASATASRLGTRVESSESTFGSEAKALEGARLVVPSDASRATRLEIKTTLDWMDLGLPSAQYDVRLMVSVEAGEGSLGQEALKALSPTNKALGPWTWRRHKQRVSTTWGSWRIDETTVTRTTYLGLTTDQATAIARRQQPDSPEAPTSVVREIEVELAPEAAARWQREDRLEDKLAVELGSLLLALNPTESVDTRRDPSSPASPETAEAIVARLKESLGRASRFPGSMPAGFARRHIKDAQAPEAYAVAEKSDGERRLLVVLDERRAALIDRAEDVRLVALSPSALDTLRPGTVIDGEIVHNLEHRISVFLVFDVLHDGRENLTRRAFDDRFFGALKTVLAPALAVPCPGLDDDHVDHSSLFRDALAKAPGALLLVPKRFSRPRDLKRHVLSKIKRDADYDGQVKFGARVFREDSARCHLTDGLVFVPRKGEYVSGSDPTLLKWKWKEGLTVDLEVRGAGKGGDLSPCAVGDDGEPVDCSKHVSLDSFDQARLRADLYFYHAPLVAELGLDPTSGFWEYHGPRPDKTHANHFDVFVSTLLLHAESPDEPELEYRLRHPSPDKDDWHALVAKAMAAATNPWTENFSKSFKRPYWFNKFNGKTTWDKPPELAALGNS
;
A
#
# COMPACT_ATOMS: atom_id res chain seq x y z
N MET A 1 -10.07 7.55 -61.51
CA MET A 1 -10.74 7.85 -60.22
C MET A 1 -10.29 6.90 -59.12
N CYS A 2 -10.60 5.60 -59.13
CA CYS A 2 -10.18 4.69 -58.03
C CYS A 2 -8.66 4.71 -57.72
N SER A 3 -7.82 4.87 -58.74
CA SER A 3 -6.36 4.95 -58.59
C SER A 3 -5.82 6.23 -57.95
N SER A 4 -6.54 7.37 -58.04
CA SER A 4 -6.12 8.61 -57.34
C SER A 4 -6.49 8.55 -55.86
N PHE A 5 -7.72 8.09 -55.57
CA PHE A 5 -8.24 8.00 -54.21
C PHE A 5 -7.44 7.05 -53.30
N ALA A 6 -6.99 5.90 -53.86
CA ALA A 6 -6.09 5.00 -53.15
C ALA A 6 -4.71 5.64 -52.85
N LYS A 7 -4.23 6.51 -53.74
CA LYS A 7 -2.97 7.24 -53.56
C LYS A 7 -3.11 8.31 -52.47
N GLU A 8 -4.19 9.08 -52.51
CA GLU A 8 -4.53 10.08 -51.49
C GLU A 8 -4.71 9.45 -50.10
N GLN A 9 -5.39 8.30 -49.99
CA GLN A 9 -5.46 7.55 -48.73
C GLN A 9 -4.09 7.06 -48.24
N THR A 10 -3.20 6.64 -49.15
CA THR A 10 -1.84 6.19 -48.79
C THR A 10 -0.99 7.36 -48.28
N GLU A 11 -1.05 8.51 -48.96
CA GLU A 11 -0.34 9.74 -48.56
C GLU A 11 -0.91 10.32 -47.24
N HIS A 12 -2.22 10.19 -47.01
CA HIS A 12 -2.86 10.58 -45.74
C HIS A 12 -2.42 9.69 -44.58
N HIS A 13 -2.41 8.36 -44.75
CA HIS A 13 -1.88 7.44 -43.74
C HIS A 13 -0.38 7.66 -43.48
N MET A 14 0.42 7.94 -44.50
CA MET A 14 1.83 8.30 -44.35
C MET A 14 2.00 9.59 -43.53
N ARG A 15 1.21 10.62 -43.77
CA ARG A 15 1.23 11.87 -42.98
C ARG A 15 0.81 11.63 -41.52
N ILE A 16 -0.29 10.91 -41.29
CA ILE A 16 -0.72 10.54 -39.93
C ILE A 16 0.37 9.74 -39.22
N LYS A 17 1.01 8.77 -39.90
CA LYS A 17 2.09 7.97 -39.34
C LYS A 17 3.32 8.81 -39.01
N VAL A 18 3.73 9.74 -39.87
CA VAL A 18 4.88 10.63 -39.62
C VAL A 18 4.59 11.62 -38.48
N ASP A 19 3.39 12.19 -38.39
CA ASP A 19 3.01 13.04 -37.24
C ASP A 19 2.86 12.23 -35.94
N ALA A 20 2.38 10.99 -36.01
CA ALA A 20 2.34 10.07 -34.88
C ALA A 20 3.74 9.67 -34.42
N GLU A 21 4.66 9.31 -35.34
CA GLU A 21 6.07 9.02 -35.04
C GLU A 21 6.81 10.24 -34.52
N LYS A 22 6.49 11.45 -35.00
CA LYS A 22 7.05 12.71 -34.49
C LYS A 22 6.55 12.99 -33.08
N LYS A 23 5.23 12.92 -32.84
CA LYS A 23 4.64 13.05 -31.49
C LYS A 23 5.13 11.95 -30.55
N ALA A 24 5.34 10.73 -31.04
CA ALA A 24 5.92 9.62 -30.28
C ALA A 24 7.41 9.83 -29.98
N LYS A 25 8.20 10.46 -30.87
CA LYS A 25 9.57 10.90 -30.58
C LYS A 25 9.62 12.06 -29.58
N GLU A 26 8.72 13.01 -29.68
CA GLU A 26 8.60 14.13 -28.73
C GLU A 26 8.12 13.63 -27.35
N ALA A 27 7.20 12.65 -27.31
CA ALA A 27 6.82 11.93 -26.10
C ALA A 27 7.98 11.08 -25.56
N ALA A 28 8.67 10.26 -26.37
CA ALA A 28 9.83 9.47 -25.95
C ALA A 28 11.07 10.32 -25.59
N ALA A 29 11.10 11.60 -25.97
CA ALA A 29 12.05 12.57 -25.44
C ALA A 29 11.62 13.07 -24.04
N ARG A 30 10.32 13.27 -23.80
CA ARG A 30 9.75 13.60 -22.48
C ARG A 30 9.74 12.42 -21.48
N LEU A 31 9.66 11.18 -21.96
CA LEU A 31 9.51 9.95 -21.17
C LEU A 31 10.84 9.27 -20.81
N ARG A 32 11.98 9.81 -21.26
CA ARG A 32 13.29 9.34 -20.81
C ARG A 32 13.62 9.93 -19.45
N GLY A 33 13.20 9.22 -18.40
CA GLY A 33 13.61 9.50 -17.02
C GLY A 33 15.13 9.55 -16.91
N GLU A 34 15.63 10.67 -16.42
CA GLU A 34 17.06 10.96 -16.33
C GLU A 34 17.62 10.42 -15.01
N SER A 35 18.88 9.97 -15.00
CA SER A 35 19.52 9.43 -13.78
C SER A 35 19.33 10.36 -12.59
N LEU A 36 18.99 9.85 -11.40
CA LEU A 36 18.78 10.64 -10.18
C LEU A 36 19.92 11.65 -9.97
N VAL A 37 21.17 11.20 -10.10
CA VAL A 37 22.36 12.06 -10.00
C VAL A 37 22.35 13.16 -11.05
N VAL A 38 22.00 12.88 -12.31
CA VAL A 38 22.02 13.86 -13.40
C VAL A 38 20.86 14.86 -13.29
N SER A 39 19.68 14.42 -12.84
CA SER A 39 18.55 15.31 -12.50
C SER A 39 18.95 16.28 -11.37
N ILE A 40 19.65 15.79 -10.33
CA ILE A 40 20.21 16.62 -9.27
C ILE A 40 21.31 17.56 -9.84
N GLN A 41 22.23 17.07 -10.67
CA GLN A 41 23.29 17.89 -11.29
C GLN A 41 22.71 19.09 -12.05
N LYS A 42 21.70 18.86 -12.90
CA LYS A 42 21.03 19.95 -13.64
C LYS A 42 20.33 20.94 -12.73
N PHE A 43 19.72 20.48 -11.64
CA PHE A 43 19.10 21.38 -10.67
C PHE A 43 20.12 22.20 -9.89
N LEU A 44 21.17 21.58 -9.36
CA LEU A 44 22.25 22.30 -8.69
C LEU A 44 22.89 23.30 -9.66
N HIS A 45 23.25 22.88 -10.87
CA HIS A 45 23.85 23.76 -11.88
C HIS A 45 22.94 24.95 -12.26
N ARG A 46 21.62 24.75 -12.47
CA ARG A 46 20.69 25.85 -12.80
C ARG A 46 20.45 26.79 -11.61
N THR A 47 20.45 26.26 -10.38
CA THR A 47 20.21 27.05 -9.15
C THR A 47 21.46 27.75 -8.62
N ARG A 48 22.66 27.31 -8.99
CA ARG A 48 23.93 27.96 -8.63
C ARG A 48 23.91 29.45 -8.92
N ALA A 49 23.45 29.84 -10.11
CA ALA A 49 23.34 31.25 -10.51
C ALA A 49 22.33 32.06 -9.69
N LEU A 50 21.34 31.41 -9.04
CA LEU A 50 20.37 32.08 -8.17
C LEU A 50 20.92 32.36 -6.77
N MET A 51 21.89 31.57 -6.31
CA MET A 51 22.46 31.64 -4.96
C MET A 51 23.79 32.39 -4.84
N LEU A 52 24.44 32.75 -5.95
CA LEU A 52 25.66 33.57 -5.92
C LEU A 52 25.38 34.91 -5.22
N GLU A 53 26.36 35.38 -4.46
CA GLU A 53 26.32 36.66 -3.71
C GLU A 53 25.17 36.78 -2.69
N ARG A 54 24.55 35.65 -2.28
CA ARG A 54 23.53 35.60 -1.23
C ARG A 54 24.03 34.92 0.04
N GLU A 55 23.78 35.57 1.18
CA GLU A 55 23.87 34.94 2.50
C GLU A 55 22.61 34.10 2.80
N GLY A 56 22.67 33.23 3.81
CA GLY A 56 21.52 32.44 4.27
C GLY A 56 21.03 31.38 3.27
N VAL A 57 21.85 31.00 2.28
CA VAL A 57 21.50 30.00 1.28
C VAL A 57 21.45 28.60 1.88
N GLU A 58 20.35 27.91 1.61
CA GLU A 58 20.07 26.55 2.05
C GLU A 58 19.66 25.70 0.85
N VAL A 59 20.13 24.45 0.82
CA VAL A 59 19.78 23.47 -0.20
C VAL A 59 19.29 22.23 0.51
N GLU A 60 18.02 21.87 0.33
CA GLU A 60 17.40 20.75 1.05
C GLU A 60 16.65 19.79 0.12
N ALA A 61 16.83 18.49 0.35
CA ALA A 61 16.10 17.39 -0.28
C ALA A 61 15.15 16.75 0.75
N ARG A 62 13.85 17.02 0.60
CA ARG A 62 12.81 16.50 1.50
C ARG A 62 12.26 15.18 0.99
N ILE A 63 12.11 14.19 1.87
CA ILE A 63 11.41 12.94 1.58
C ILE A 63 9.90 13.10 1.85
N GLY A 64 9.07 12.65 0.91
CA GLY A 64 7.61 12.78 0.96
C GLY A 64 6.92 11.90 -0.07
N VAL A 65 5.75 12.32 -0.56
CA VAL A 65 4.97 11.62 -1.61
C VAL A 65 4.36 12.65 -2.55
N LEU A 66 4.34 12.38 -3.85
CA LEU A 66 3.62 13.21 -4.83
C LEU A 66 2.15 12.79 -4.94
N CYS A 67 1.22 13.75 -4.85
CA CYS A 67 -0.22 13.53 -4.91
C CYS A 67 -0.87 14.27 -6.09
N GLU A 68 -2.04 13.80 -6.54
CA GLU A 68 -2.86 14.53 -7.52
C GLU A 68 -3.23 15.93 -6.99
N PRO A 69 -3.34 16.99 -7.84
CA PRO A 69 -3.43 18.40 -7.42
C PRO A 69 -4.65 18.82 -6.56
N HIS A 70 -5.49 17.88 -6.14
CA HIS A 70 -6.78 18.13 -5.47
C HIS A 70 -6.94 17.33 -4.16
N PHE A 71 -5.88 16.69 -3.65
CA PHE A 71 -5.95 15.91 -2.40
C PHE A 71 -5.19 16.56 -1.23
N GLU A 72 -5.90 16.69 -0.11
CA GLU A 72 -5.32 17.06 1.19
C GLU A 72 -5.21 15.83 2.12
N VAL A 73 -4.17 15.83 2.95
CA VAL A 73 -3.96 14.79 3.97
C VAL A 73 -5.01 14.93 5.07
N GLY A 74 -5.88 13.92 5.21
CA GLY A 74 -6.97 13.91 6.18
C GLY A 74 -8.39 13.91 5.57
N SER A 75 -8.51 13.99 4.24
CA SER A 75 -9.81 13.78 3.57
C SER A 75 -10.34 12.36 3.81
N SER A 76 -11.67 12.17 3.80
CA SER A 76 -12.30 10.85 3.95
C SER A 76 -12.09 9.90 2.77
N SER A 77 -11.66 10.44 1.62
CA SER A 77 -11.10 9.66 0.50
C SER A 77 -9.60 9.45 0.68
N ALA A 78 -9.12 8.22 0.46
CA ALA A 78 -7.69 7.96 0.43
C ALA A 78 -7.02 8.78 -0.70
N PRO A 79 -6.01 9.63 -0.40
CA PRO A 79 -5.31 10.37 -1.43
C PRO A 79 -4.71 9.44 -2.48
N ARG A 80 -4.96 9.75 -3.76
CA ARG A 80 -4.20 9.17 -4.86
C ARG A 80 -2.81 9.80 -4.86
N ARG A 81 -1.79 9.00 -4.53
CA ARG A 81 -0.42 9.27 -4.97
C ARG A 81 -0.53 9.52 -6.47
N LEU A 82 -0.09 10.69 -6.96
CA LEU A 82 0.36 10.76 -8.33
C LEU A 82 1.46 9.72 -8.35
N MET A 83 1.23 8.58 -8.97
CA MET A 83 2.35 7.72 -9.28
C MET A 83 3.24 8.58 -10.20
N PRO A 84 4.53 8.83 -9.87
CA PRO A 84 5.52 9.16 -10.87
C PRO A 84 6.06 7.86 -11.44
N SER A 85 6.57 7.87 -12.67
CA SER A 85 6.76 6.60 -13.38
C SER A 85 8.01 5.90 -12.92
N LYS A 86 7.79 4.74 -12.29
CA LYS A 86 8.54 3.53 -12.55
C LYS A 86 10.01 3.35 -12.02
N ARG A 87 10.22 2.32 -11.16
CA ARG A 87 11.49 1.69 -10.69
C ARG A 87 12.63 1.64 -11.74
N GLY A 88 13.87 1.60 -11.27
CA GLY A 88 15.09 1.55 -12.11
C GLY A 88 15.37 2.82 -12.92
N CYS A 89 14.34 3.58 -13.32
CA CYS A 89 14.51 4.90 -13.87
C CYS A 89 15.02 5.84 -12.79
N GLY A 90 15.90 6.75 -13.20
CA GLY A 90 16.22 7.89 -12.36
C GLY A 90 15.04 8.87 -12.29
N ALA A 91 15.22 9.91 -11.48
CA ALA A 91 14.13 10.73 -11.03
C ALA A 91 13.44 11.53 -12.15
N VAL A 92 12.11 11.47 -12.16
CA VAL A 92 11.25 12.16 -13.13
C VAL A 92 10.65 13.43 -12.54
N ALA A 93 10.59 14.49 -13.33
CA ALA A 93 9.91 15.73 -12.95
C ALA A 93 8.38 15.53 -12.94
N SER A 94 7.71 16.02 -11.90
CA SER A 94 6.25 15.90 -11.72
C SER A 94 5.56 17.27 -11.60
N THR A 95 4.23 17.29 -11.78
CA THR A 95 3.39 18.50 -11.78
C THR A 95 2.24 18.44 -10.77
N GLY A 96 2.35 17.60 -9.75
CA GLY A 96 1.36 17.48 -8.66
C GLY A 96 1.77 18.16 -7.36
N SER A 97 1.00 17.89 -6.31
CA SER A 97 1.26 18.42 -4.97
C SER A 97 2.17 17.48 -4.19
N PHE A 98 3.40 17.91 -3.92
CA PHE A 98 4.30 17.20 -2.99
C PHE A 98 3.81 17.34 -1.54
N VAL A 99 3.59 16.22 -0.89
CA VAL A 99 3.26 16.10 0.53
C VAL A 99 4.53 15.70 1.30
N PRO A 100 5.10 16.56 2.17
CA PRO A 100 6.24 16.20 2.98
C PRO A 100 5.86 15.21 4.09
N GLY A 101 6.77 14.28 4.40
CA GLY A 101 6.64 13.35 5.52
C GLY A 101 6.50 11.88 5.13
N VAL A 102 6.74 10.99 6.10
CA VAL A 102 6.90 9.56 5.90
C VAL A 102 6.19 8.70 6.96
N ALA A 103 5.78 7.50 6.56
CA ALA A 103 5.30 6.47 7.48
C ALA A 103 6.38 6.01 8.48
N LEU A 104 5.97 5.47 9.62
CA LEU A 104 6.90 5.14 10.71
C LEU A 104 7.95 4.07 10.36
N ALA A 105 7.63 3.08 9.52
CA ALA A 105 8.65 2.11 9.09
C ALA A 105 9.73 2.75 8.21
N VAL A 106 9.35 3.68 7.33
CA VAL A 106 10.31 4.46 6.53
C VAL A 106 11.19 5.32 7.43
N ALA A 107 10.61 6.01 8.42
CA ALA A 107 11.36 6.76 9.42
C ALA A 107 12.34 5.87 10.21
N ARG A 108 11.89 4.69 10.70
CA ARG A 108 12.74 3.73 11.42
C ARG A 108 13.88 3.19 10.55
N SER A 109 13.61 2.86 9.28
CA SER A 109 14.61 2.37 8.34
C SER A 109 15.67 3.43 8.02
N ALA A 110 15.24 4.65 7.70
CA ALA A 110 16.13 5.79 7.50
C ALA A 110 16.96 6.09 8.76
N SER A 111 16.37 6.03 9.95
CA SER A 111 17.06 6.20 11.24
C SER A 111 18.15 5.13 11.45
N ALA A 112 17.84 3.87 11.16
CA ALA A 112 18.79 2.76 11.25
C ALA A 112 19.93 2.89 10.22
N THR A 113 19.70 3.49 9.06
CA THR A 113 20.78 3.86 8.12
C THR A 113 21.57 5.07 8.61
N ALA A 114 20.93 6.18 8.97
CA ALA A 114 21.60 7.40 9.43
C ALA A 114 22.54 7.13 10.62
N SER A 115 22.06 6.39 11.63
CA SER A 115 22.87 5.97 12.79
C SER A 115 24.08 5.08 12.48
N ARG A 116 24.21 4.55 11.26
CA ARG A 116 25.40 3.83 10.77
C ARG A 116 26.35 4.73 9.95
N LEU A 117 25.95 5.95 9.60
CA LEU A 117 26.69 6.86 8.72
C LEU A 117 27.51 7.92 9.47
N GLY A 118 27.15 8.27 10.71
CA GLY A 118 27.86 9.32 11.46
C GLY A 118 27.35 9.55 12.88
N THR A 119 27.93 10.55 13.55
CA THR A 119 27.54 10.98 14.90
C THR A 119 26.19 11.70 14.87
N ARG A 120 25.32 11.36 15.82
CA ARG A 120 23.97 11.93 15.95
C ARG A 120 23.97 13.11 16.95
N VAL A 121 23.23 14.16 16.62
CA VAL A 121 23.03 15.36 17.46
C VAL A 121 21.54 15.63 17.60
N GLU A 122 21.05 15.73 18.83
CA GLU A 122 19.64 16.03 19.09
C GLU A 122 19.38 17.54 19.20
N SER A 123 18.21 18.00 18.74
CA SER A 123 17.77 19.39 18.86
C SER A 123 16.24 19.50 18.93
N SER A 124 15.76 20.62 19.48
CA SER A 124 14.34 20.90 19.64
C SER A 124 14.06 22.41 19.49
N GLU A 125 13.07 22.76 18.67
CA GLU A 125 12.62 24.14 18.45
C GLU A 125 11.12 24.20 18.09
N SER A 126 10.48 25.35 18.33
CA SER A 126 9.13 25.65 17.84
C SER A 126 9.20 26.74 16.77
N THR A 127 8.78 26.42 15.55
CA THR A 127 8.54 27.39 14.48
C THR A 127 7.07 27.80 14.48
N PHE A 128 6.77 29.09 14.48
CA PHE A 128 5.43 29.63 14.25
C PHE A 128 5.37 30.36 12.90
N GLY A 129 4.19 30.39 12.30
CA GLY A 129 3.92 31.14 11.09
C GLY A 129 2.46 31.60 11.01
N SER A 130 2.14 32.32 9.94
CA SER A 130 0.81 32.88 9.72
C SER A 130 0.32 32.57 8.30
N GLU A 131 -1.00 32.56 8.13
CA GLU A 131 -1.68 32.55 6.83
C GLU A 131 -2.08 33.97 6.38
N ALA A 132 -1.80 35.00 7.20
CA ALA A 132 -1.99 36.38 6.80
C ALA A 132 -0.94 36.79 5.76
N LYS A 133 -1.40 37.22 4.57
CA LYS A 133 -0.55 37.60 3.43
C LYS A 133 0.54 38.65 3.74
N ALA A 134 0.34 39.48 4.77
CA ALA A 134 1.35 40.46 5.22
C ALA A 134 2.56 39.81 5.95
N LEU A 135 2.46 38.52 6.30
CA LEU A 135 3.48 37.72 7.00
C LEU A 135 3.82 36.45 6.20
N GLU A 136 3.55 36.43 4.89
CA GLU A 136 3.83 35.30 4.01
C GLU A 136 5.34 34.99 3.99
N GLY A 137 5.72 33.75 4.28
CA GLY A 137 7.12 33.31 4.41
C GLY A 137 7.82 33.68 5.72
N ALA A 138 7.26 34.57 6.55
CA ALA A 138 7.82 34.97 7.83
C ALA A 138 7.58 33.93 8.93
N ARG A 139 8.60 33.71 9.77
CA ARG A 139 8.60 32.68 10.82
C ARG A 139 9.25 33.17 12.11
N LEU A 140 8.57 32.96 13.22
CA LEU A 140 9.16 33.09 14.55
C LEU A 140 9.71 31.71 14.97
N VAL A 141 11.02 31.59 15.19
CA VAL A 141 11.62 30.34 15.68
C VAL A 141 12.17 30.51 17.09
N VAL A 142 11.61 29.70 17.99
CA VAL A 142 11.94 29.66 19.42
C VAL A 142 12.63 28.32 19.71
N PRO A 143 13.96 28.30 19.89
CA PRO A 143 14.67 27.12 20.37
C PRO A 143 14.15 26.66 21.74
N SER A 144 14.11 25.36 21.99
CA SER A 144 13.82 24.82 23.33
C SER A 144 14.99 24.98 24.30
N ASP A 145 16.21 25.10 23.76
CA ASP A 145 17.43 25.48 24.48
C ASP A 145 17.44 27.00 24.72
N ALA A 146 17.26 27.40 25.98
CA ALA A 146 17.17 28.80 26.38
C ALA A 146 18.48 29.60 26.24
N SER A 147 19.62 28.94 25.97
CA SER A 147 20.89 29.61 25.66
C SER A 147 20.94 30.16 24.23
N ARG A 148 20.06 29.67 23.34
CA ARG A 148 19.97 30.12 21.95
C ARG A 148 18.95 31.24 21.80
N ALA A 149 19.28 32.23 20.99
CA ALA A 149 18.39 33.34 20.71
C ALA A 149 17.09 32.86 20.01
N THR A 150 15.97 33.48 20.38
CA THR A 150 14.75 33.44 19.57
C THR A 150 14.97 34.30 18.34
N ARG A 151 14.70 33.77 17.14
CA ARG A 151 14.98 34.41 15.86
C ARG A 151 13.70 34.64 15.06
N LEU A 152 13.69 35.70 14.26
CA LEU A 152 12.65 36.02 13.29
C LEU A 152 13.29 35.98 11.89
N GLU A 153 12.78 35.09 11.04
CA GLU A 153 13.37 34.74 9.75
C GLU A 153 12.30 34.81 8.63
N ILE A 154 12.69 35.17 7.41
CA ILE A 154 11.90 34.93 6.19
C ILE A 154 12.59 33.84 5.39
N LYS A 155 11.94 32.69 5.19
CA LYS A 155 12.41 31.67 4.25
C LYS A 155 11.79 31.92 2.88
N THR A 156 12.59 32.38 1.93
CA THR A 156 12.18 32.57 0.53
C THR A 156 12.70 31.42 -0.31
N THR A 157 11.81 30.66 -0.97
CA THR A 157 12.21 29.66 -1.97
C THR A 157 12.69 30.36 -3.24
N LEU A 158 13.88 30.02 -3.73
CA LEU A 158 14.41 30.53 -5.01
C LEU A 158 13.98 29.66 -6.18
N ASP A 159 14.08 28.34 -6.03
CA ASP A 159 13.72 27.34 -7.03
C ASP A 159 13.50 25.99 -6.34
N TRP A 160 12.71 25.12 -6.95
CA TRP A 160 12.46 23.75 -6.48
C TRP A 160 12.20 22.81 -7.66
N MET A 161 12.30 21.52 -7.37
CA MET A 161 12.07 20.46 -8.33
C MET A 161 11.56 19.22 -7.61
N ASP A 162 10.36 18.80 -7.98
CA ASP A 162 9.80 17.53 -7.53
C ASP A 162 10.37 16.40 -8.39
N LEU A 163 11.10 15.53 -7.70
CA LEU A 163 11.69 14.31 -8.18
C LEU A 163 10.83 13.14 -7.71
N GLY A 164 9.94 12.69 -8.61
CA GLY A 164 9.33 11.38 -8.43
C GLY A 164 10.43 10.33 -8.36
N LEU A 165 10.50 9.57 -7.27
CA LEU A 165 11.52 8.53 -7.03
C LEU A 165 10.88 7.15 -7.16
N PRO A 166 10.70 6.66 -8.39
CA PRO A 166 9.60 5.75 -8.62
C PRO A 166 10.01 4.29 -8.41
N SER A 167 11.28 4.12 -8.02
CA SER A 167 11.82 2.93 -7.40
C SER A 167 11.36 2.69 -5.98
N ALA A 168 10.79 3.71 -5.35
CA ALA A 168 10.66 3.79 -3.92
C ALA A 168 9.22 4.06 -3.45
N GLN A 169 9.00 3.81 -2.16
CA GLN A 169 7.75 4.08 -1.47
C GLN A 169 7.52 5.59 -1.20
N TYR A 170 8.48 6.44 -1.58
CA TYR A 170 8.49 7.89 -1.39
C TYR A 170 8.93 8.59 -2.68
N ASP A 171 8.80 9.90 -2.68
CA ASP A 171 9.28 10.86 -3.68
C ASP A 171 10.15 11.92 -2.98
N VAL A 172 10.88 12.74 -3.73
CA VAL A 172 11.77 13.78 -3.18
C VAL A 172 11.44 15.15 -3.75
N ARG A 173 11.33 16.16 -2.88
CA ARG A 173 11.37 17.58 -3.29
C ARG A 173 12.77 18.11 -3.04
N LEU A 174 13.48 18.48 -4.09
CA LEU A 174 14.75 19.19 -4.00
C LEU A 174 14.48 20.70 -4.09
N MET A 175 15.04 21.50 -3.20
CA MET A 175 14.73 22.93 -3.08
C MET A 175 15.98 23.74 -2.74
N VAL A 176 16.05 24.96 -3.29
CA VAL A 176 16.99 26.01 -2.83
C VAL A 176 16.20 27.17 -2.27
N SER A 177 16.61 27.64 -1.10
CA SER A 177 15.99 28.75 -0.38
C SER A 177 17.03 29.69 0.20
N VAL A 178 16.58 30.89 0.56
CA VAL A 178 17.33 31.84 1.37
C VAL A 178 16.54 32.10 2.65
N GLU A 179 17.17 31.84 3.80
CA GLU A 179 16.67 32.24 5.11
C GLU A 179 17.30 33.59 5.49
N ALA A 180 16.54 34.67 5.27
CA ALA A 180 16.95 36.03 5.63
C ALA A 180 16.53 36.32 7.08
N GLY A 181 17.48 36.73 7.92
CA GLY A 181 17.26 37.04 9.34
C GLY A 181 17.61 38.48 9.68
N GLU A 182 17.53 38.82 10.98
CA GLU A 182 17.82 40.18 11.49
C GLU A 182 19.20 40.74 11.07
N GLY A 183 20.19 39.88 10.82
CA GLY A 183 21.53 40.31 10.38
C GLY A 183 21.65 40.67 8.89
N SER A 184 20.77 40.15 8.02
CA SER A 184 20.88 40.27 6.55
C SER A 184 19.71 41.03 5.90
N LEU A 185 18.75 41.51 6.70
CA LEU A 185 17.63 42.34 6.26
C LEU A 185 17.95 43.85 6.40
N GLY A 186 17.52 44.65 5.42
CA GLY A 186 17.66 46.11 5.47
C GLY A 186 16.86 46.75 6.61
N GLN A 187 17.28 47.94 7.07
CA GLN A 187 16.74 48.61 8.26
C GLN A 187 15.22 48.85 8.25
N GLU A 188 14.56 48.90 7.09
CA GLU A 188 13.10 49.02 7.01
C GLU A 188 12.38 47.67 7.22
N ALA A 189 12.94 46.57 6.70
CA ALA A 189 12.42 45.23 6.97
C ALA A 189 12.60 44.84 8.45
N LEU A 190 13.74 45.22 9.06
CA LEU A 190 13.99 45.11 10.51
C LEU A 190 12.96 45.88 11.37
N LYS A 191 12.46 47.04 10.90
CA LYS A 191 11.39 47.78 11.60
C LYS A 191 10.03 47.07 11.52
N ALA A 192 9.74 46.39 10.41
CA ALA A 192 8.56 45.54 10.32
C ALA A 192 8.69 44.28 11.20
N LEU A 193 9.87 43.66 11.19
CA LEU A 193 10.17 42.35 11.75
C LEU A 193 11.11 42.47 12.96
N SER A 194 10.57 42.95 14.09
CA SER A 194 11.24 42.92 15.40
C SER A 194 10.45 42.05 16.38
N PRO A 195 11.08 41.15 17.16
CA PRO A 195 10.43 40.41 18.25
C PRO A 195 9.69 41.29 19.28
N THR A 196 10.05 42.58 19.39
CA THR A 196 9.38 43.54 20.29
C THR A 196 8.15 44.22 19.66
N ASN A 197 7.93 44.07 18.35
CA ASN A 197 6.78 44.64 17.66
C ASN A 197 5.50 43.82 17.94
N LYS A 198 4.69 44.28 18.91
CA LYS A 198 3.44 43.63 19.32
C LYS A 198 2.35 43.58 18.25
N ALA A 199 2.53 44.25 17.10
CA ALA A 199 1.64 44.13 15.95
C ALA A 199 2.01 42.97 15.00
N LEU A 200 3.10 42.23 15.24
CA LEU A 200 3.39 40.98 14.53
C LEU A 200 2.47 39.86 15.03
N GLY A 201 1.35 39.69 14.32
CA GLY A 201 0.37 38.65 14.52
C GLY A 201 -0.86 38.87 13.64
N PRO A 202 -1.80 37.92 13.58
CA PRO A 202 -1.82 36.66 14.33
C PRO A 202 -0.90 35.59 13.74
N TRP A 203 -0.16 34.87 14.60
CA TRP A 203 0.42 33.57 14.25
C TRP A 203 -0.68 32.51 14.30
N THR A 204 -0.93 31.79 13.20
CA THR A 204 -2.06 30.84 13.07
C THR A 204 -1.66 29.38 13.23
N TRP A 205 -0.36 29.06 13.16
CA TRP A 205 0.13 27.70 13.35
C TRP A 205 1.50 27.65 14.06
N ARG A 206 1.77 26.49 14.68
CA ARG A 206 3.05 26.09 15.27
C ARG A 206 3.47 24.74 14.72
N ARG A 207 4.78 24.56 14.52
CA ARG A 207 5.45 23.28 14.28
C ARG A 207 6.52 23.10 15.37
N HIS A 208 6.24 22.26 16.36
CA HIS A 208 7.23 21.85 17.37
C HIS A 208 8.05 20.69 16.79
N LYS A 209 9.31 20.96 16.45
CA LYS A 209 10.26 20.03 15.87
C LYS A 209 11.09 19.37 16.97
N GLN A 210 11.12 18.04 16.99
CA GLN A 210 12.15 17.26 17.71
C GLN A 210 12.99 16.55 16.65
N ARG A 211 14.26 16.90 16.55
CA ARG A 211 15.13 16.56 15.41
C ARG A 211 16.38 15.82 15.88
N VAL A 212 16.71 14.72 15.19
CA VAL A 212 18.00 14.05 15.30
C VAL A 212 18.76 14.26 13.99
N SER A 213 19.88 14.97 14.07
CA SER A 213 20.73 15.32 12.93
C SER A 213 21.94 14.41 12.85
N THR A 214 22.27 13.91 11.66
CA THR A 214 23.47 13.10 11.40
C THR A 214 24.21 13.60 10.16
N THR A 215 25.48 14.01 10.31
CA THR A 215 26.29 14.54 9.19
C THR A 215 27.01 13.41 8.44
N TRP A 216 26.96 13.44 7.11
CA TRP A 216 27.67 12.52 6.21
C TRP A 216 28.16 13.25 4.94
N GLY A 217 29.47 13.27 4.71
CA GLY A 217 30.06 13.99 3.57
C GLY A 217 29.74 15.49 3.64
N SER A 218 29.21 16.06 2.56
CA SER A 218 28.78 17.46 2.50
C SER A 218 27.37 17.70 3.06
N TRP A 219 26.66 16.67 3.51
CA TRP A 219 25.21 16.69 3.78
C TRP A 219 24.87 16.34 5.23
N ARG A 220 23.72 16.81 5.72
CA ARG A 220 23.16 16.53 7.05
C ARG A 220 21.78 15.87 6.88
N ILE A 221 21.62 14.69 7.47
CA ILE A 221 20.35 13.95 7.52
C ILE A 221 19.60 14.41 8.78
N ASP A 222 18.45 15.04 8.62
CA ASP A 222 17.62 15.54 9.71
C ASP A 222 16.33 14.72 9.85
N GLU A 223 16.32 13.86 10.86
CA GLU A 223 15.19 13.02 11.24
C GLU A 223 14.28 13.82 12.20
N THR A 224 13.19 14.40 11.70
CA THR A 224 12.37 15.35 12.47
C THR A 224 10.98 14.80 12.77
N THR A 225 10.64 14.61 14.05
CA THR A 225 9.24 14.47 14.49
C THR A 225 8.63 15.86 14.67
N VAL A 226 7.53 16.14 13.99
CA VAL A 226 6.89 17.45 13.92
C VAL A 226 5.47 17.36 14.48
N THR A 227 5.25 17.99 15.62
CA THR A 227 3.89 18.24 16.13
C THR A 227 3.40 19.57 15.55
N ARG A 228 2.40 19.52 14.66
CA ARG A 228 1.76 20.71 14.08
C ARG A 228 0.46 21.01 14.82
N THR A 229 0.34 22.22 15.34
CA THR A 229 -0.86 22.72 16.05
C THR A 229 -1.36 23.99 15.36
N THR A 230 -2.67 24.16 15.25
CA THR A 230 -3.34 25.34 14.66
C THR A 230 -4.11 26.15 15.70
N TYR A 231 -4.12 27.47 15.56
CA TYR A 231 -4.73 28.43 16.49
C TYR A 231 -5.55 29.47 15.73
N LEU A 232 -6.58 30.01 16.38
CA LEU A 232 -7.37 31.15 15.87
C LEU A 232 -6.57 32.48 15.83
N GLY A 233 -5.34 32.48 16.37
CA GLY A 233 -4.39 33.58 16.31
C GLY A 233 -3.66 33.82 17.63
N LEU A 234 -2.32 33.88 17.59
CA LEU A 234 -1.47 34.21 18.73
C LEU A 234 -0.69 35.50 18.48
N THR A 235 -0.37 36.24 19.55
CA THR A 235 0.69 37.27 19.53
C THR A 235 2.08 36.63 19.68
N THR A 236 3.14 37.37 19.32
CA THR A 236 4.54 36.94 19.53
C THR A 236 4.86 36.63 21.00
N ASP A 237 4.30 37.41 21.94
CA ASP A 237 4.45 37.17 23.39
C ASP A 237 3.86 35.79 23.78
N GLN A 238 2.63 35.50 23.33
CA GLN A 238 1.94 34.23 23.61
C GLN A 238 2.64 33.03 22.95
N ALA A 239 3.03 33.16 21.67
CA ALA A 239 3.75 32.13 20.94
C ALA A 239 5.09 31.78 21.65
N THR A 240 5.82 32.79 22.11
CA THR A 240 7.08 32.61 22.85
C THR A 240 6.86 31.94 24.20
N ALA A 241 5.82 32.33 24.96
CA ALA A 241 5.48 31.72 26.25
C ALA A 241 5.06 30.25 26.10
N ILE A 242 4.26 29.92 25.07
CA ILE A 242 3.84 28.57 24.73
C ILE A 242 5.05 27.70 24.34
N ALA A 243 5.94 28.21 23.48
CA ALA A 243 7.15 27.47 23.09
C ALA A 243 8.12 27.22 24.24
N ARG A 244 8.27 28.18 25.16
CA ARG A 244 9.08 28.06 26.39
C ARG A 244 8.38 27.27 27.51
N ARG A 245 7.19 26.70 27.26
CA ARG A 245 6.34 25.97 28.23
C ARG A 245 5.97 26.79 29.48
N GLN A 246 5.98 28.11 29.36
CA GLN A 246 5.57 29.07 30.39
C GLN A 246 4.04 29.25 30.41
N GLN A 247 3.39 28.93 29.29
CA GLN A 247 1.94 28.84 29.13
C GLN A 247 1.61 27.48 28.46
N PRO A 248 0.53 26.77 28.86
CA PRO A 248 0.08 25.59 28.12
C PRO A 248 -0.50 25.97 26.75
N ASP A 249 -0.43 25.04 25.80
CA ASP A 249 -1.24 25.12 24.57
C ASP A 249 -2.75 25.10 24.90
N SER A 250 -3.58 25.69 24.05
CA SER A 250 -5.03 25.64 24.22
C SER A 250 -5.53 24.21 24.05
N PRO A 251 -6.33 23.66 24.99
CA PRO A 251 -6.76 22.24 24.95
C PRO A 251 -7.70 21.91 23.78
N GLU A 252 -8.25 22.92 23.09
CA GLU A 252 -9.12 22.78 21.92
C GLU A 252 -8.35 22.91 20.59
N ALA A 253 -7.04 23.18 20.61
CA ALA A 253 -6.25 23.45 19.41
C ALA A 253 -6.00 22.18 18.57
N PRO A 254 -6.49 22.09 17.32
CA PRO A 254 -6.29 20.91 16.48
C PRO A 254 -4.80 20.63 16.28
N THR A 255 -4.39 19.40 16.58
CA THR A 255 -2.99 18.98 16.62
C THR A 255 -2.80 17.68 15.84
N SER A 256 -1.70 17.60 15.09
CA SER A 256 -1.29 16.45 14.28
C SER A 256 0.20 16.17 14.47
N VAL A 257 0.64 14.94 14.25
CA VAL A 257 2.06 14.55 14.33
C VAL A 257 2.49 13.94 13.00
N VAL A 258 3.54 14.50 12.41
CA VAL A 258 4.17 14.05 11.16
C VAL A 258 5.63 13.69 11.45
N ARG A 259 6.20 12.77 10.67
CA ARG A 259 7.65 12.50 10.68
C ARG A 259 8.22 12.91 9.33
N GLU A 260 9.22 13.76 9.34
CA GLU A 260 9.87 14.33 8.15
C GLU A 260 11.33 13.87 8.13
N ILE A 261 11.85 13.56 6.94
CA ILE A 261 13.28 13.33 6.70
C ILE A 261 13.72 14.39 5.70
N GLU A 262 14.64 15.24 6.13
CA GLU A 262 15.21 16.34 5.35
C GLU A 262 16.71 16.03 5.17
N VAL A 263 17.26 16.20 3.96
CA VAL A 263 18.70 16.06 3.70
C VAL A 263 19.22 17.42 3.24
N GLU A 264 19.89 18.12 4.14
CA GLU A 264 20.30 19.52 4.00
C GLU A 264 21.81 19.61 3.67
N LEU A 265 22.19 20.50 2.75
CA LEU A 265 23.60 20.78 2.46
C LEU A 265 24.22 21.54 3.64
N ALA A 266 25.36 21.10 4.16
CA ALA A 266 26.01 21.76 5.29
C ALA A 266 26.35 23.23 4.95
N PRO A 267 26.18 24.20 5.87
CA PRO A 267 26.43 25.63 5.58
C PRO A 267 27.83 25.90 5.02
N GLU A 268 28.85 25.19 5.52
CA GLU A 268 30.23 25.28 5.04
C GLU A 268 30.38 24.75 3.61
N ALA A 269 29.60 23.74 3.23
CA ALA A 269 29.56 23.19 1.88
C ALA A 269 28.79 24.11 0.91
N ALA A 270 27.71 24.75 1.35
CA ALA A 270 27.01 25.78 0.59
C ALA A 270 27.92 27.00 0.33
N ALA A 271 28.55 27.54 1.37
CA ALA A 271 29.51 28.64 1.27
C ALA A 271 30.81 28.27 0.52
N ARG A 272 31.09 26.97 0.33
CA ARG A 272 32.14 26.47 -0.55
C ARG A 272 31.66 26.40 -2.01
N TRP A 273 30.44 25.92 -2.26
CA TRP A 273 29.87 25.78 -3.60
C TRP A 273 29.61 27.13 -4.32
N GLN A 274 29.34 28.20 -3.57
CA GLN A 274 29.34 29.56 -4.12
C GLN A 274 30.70 30.01 -4.69
N ARG A 275 31.82 29.44 -4.21
CA ARG A 275 33.19 29.85 -4.57
C ARG A 275 33.90 28.89 -5.52
N GLU A 276 33.69 27.59 -5.35
CA GLU A 276 34.27 26.57 -6.22
C GLU A 276 33.39 26.30 -7.44
N ASP A 277 34.00 26.28 -8.63
CA ASP A 277 33.32 25.96 -9.87
C ASP A 277 33.11 24.45 -10.02
N ARG A 278 31.96 24.06 -10.58
CA ARG A 278 31.54 22.66 -10.82
C ARG A 278 31.44 21.75 -9.60
N LEU A 279 31.47 22.26 -8.37
CA LEU A 279 31.30 21.43 -7.17
C LEU A 279 29.91 20.74 -7.12
N GLU A 280 28.92 21.25 -7.86
CA GLU A 280 27.62 20.59 -8.10
C GLU A 280 27.74 19.15 -8.60
N ASP A 281 28.74 18.84 -9.45
CA ASP A 281 28.92 17.50 -10.01
C ASP A 281 29.18 16.46 -8.89
N LYS A 282 29.94 16.86 -7.86
CA LYS A 282 30.27 16.05 -6.68
C LYS A 282 29.12 16.02 -5.67
N LEU A 283 28.52 17.18 -5.39
CA LEU A 283 27.41 17.29 -4.43
C LEU A 283 26.20 16.45 -4.87
N ALA A 284 25.92 16.38 -6.17
CA ALA A 284 24.86 15.56 -6.73
C ALA A 284 25.12 14.05 -6.64
N VAL A 285 26.38 13.61 -6.78
CA VAL A 285 26.77 12.20 -6.58
C VAL A 285 26.63 11.81 -5.12
N GLU A 286 27.05 12.68 -4.18
CA GLU A 286 26.86 12.46 -2.74
C GLU A 286 25.37 12.38 -2.39
N LEU A 287 24.56 13.36 -2.82
CA LEU A 287 23.12 13.37 -2.53
C LEU A 287 22.40 12.18 -3.16
N GLY A 288 22.67 11.86 -4.43
CA GLY A 288 22.07 10.71 -5.11
C GLY A 288 22.41 9.39 -4.43
N SER A 289 23.65 9.23 -3.97
CA SER A 289 24.07 8.05 -3.21
C SER A 289 23.38 7.98 -1.84
N LEU A 290 23.26 9.11 -1.14
CA LEU A 290 22.61 9.18 0.16
C LEU A 290 21.09 8.94 0.07
N LEU A 291 20.41 9.50 -0.92
CA LEU A 291 18.98 9.25 -1.19
C LEU A 291 18.71 7.80 -1.59
N LEU A 292 19.68 7.10 -2.18
CA LEU A 292 19.60 5.64 -2.45
C LEU A 292 19.90 4.81 -1.19
N ALA A 293 20.81 5.24 -0.32
CA ALA A 293 21.09 4.55 0.96
C ALA A 293 19.94 4.71 1.97
N LEU A 294 19.27 5.86 1.95
CA LEU A 294 18.05 6.14 2.74
C LEU A 294 16.78 5.49 2.16
N ASN A 295 16.88 4.77 1.05
CA ASN A 295 15.74 4.08 0.45
C ASN A 295 15.30 2.87 1.30
N PRO A 296 14.10 2.88 1.92
CA PRO A 296 13.40 1.66 2.28
C PRO A 296 13.19 0.76 1.06
N THR A 297 14.19 -0.10 0.82
CA THR A 297 13.91 -1.44 0.34
C THR A 297 12.92 -2.09 1.30
N GLU A 298 11.95 -2.82 0.76
CA GLU A 298 11.31 -3.91 1.52
C GLU A 298 12.31 -5.07 1.58
N SER A 299 13.43 -4.83 2.24
CA SER A 299 14.45 -5.83 2.52
C SER A 299 13.84 -6.84 3.49
N VAL A 300 13.59 -8.04 2.98
CA VAL A 300 13.41 -9.31 3.70
C VAL A 300 12.82 -9.12 5.10
N ASP A 301 11.51 -9.24 5.17
CA ASP A 301 10.72 -9.49 6.37
C ASP A 301 11.52 -9.59 7.68
N THR A 302 11.66 -8.46 8.38
CA THR A 302 12.42 -8.41 9.63
C THR A 302 11.62 -8.93 10.84
N ARG A 303 10.49 -9.62 10.62
CA ARG A 303 9.76 -10.33 11.66
C ARG A 303 10.62 -11.51 12.14
N ARG A 304 10.52 -11.83 13.44
CA ARG A 304 11.28 -12.93 14.02
C ARG A 304 10.60 -14.24 13.66
N ASP A 305 11.15 -14.93 12.66
CA ASP A 305 10.66 -16.24 12.22
C ASP A 305 10.59 -17.21 13.42
N PRO A 306 9.43 -17.83 13.71
CA PRO A 306 9.27 -18.76 14.82
C PRO A 306 9.91 -20.15 14.55
N SER A 307 10.47 -20.37 13.36
CA SER A 307 10.91 -21.68 12.89
C SER A 307 12.37 -21.72 12.42
N SER A 308 13.06 -22.83 12.64
CA SER A 308 14.39 -23.10 12.10
C SER A 308 14.33 -24.12 10.95
N PRO A 309 15.17 -24.01 9.91
CA PRO A 309 15.22 -25.04 8.86
C PRO A 309 15.60 -26.40 9.45
N ALA A 310 14.98 -27.46 8.94
CA ALA A 310 15.39 -28.84 9.24
C ALA A 310 16.69 -29.20 8.48
N SER A 311 17.38 -30.27 8.88
CA SER A 311 18.41 -30.87 8.02
C SER A 311 17.75 -31.57 6.82
N PRO A 312 18.43 -31.74 5.67
CA PRO A 312 17.83 -32.37 4.48
C PRO A 312 17.24 -33.77 4.76
N GLU A 313 17.95 -34.58 5.56
CA GLU A 313 17.55 -35.94 5.94
C GLU A 313 16.34 -35.91 6.89
N THR A 314 16.28 -34.90 7.77
CA THR A 314 15.14 -34.65 8.66
C THR A 314 13.92 -34.20 7.85
N ALA A 315 14.11 -33.32 6.86
CA ALA A 315 13.06 -32.85 5.98
C ALA A 315 12.46 -33.99 5.15
N GLU A 316 13.30 -34.80 4.50
CA GLU A 316 12.88 -35.97 3.70
C GLU A 316 12.08 -36.97 4.55
N ALA A 317 12.55 -37.32 5.74
CA ALA A 317 11.84 -38.23 6.66
C ALA A 317 10.47 -37.67 7.11
N ILE A 318 10.38 -36.37 7.36
CA ILE A 318 9.11 -35.70 7.74
C ILE A 318 8.13 -35.70 6.56
N VAL A 319 8.60 -35.37 5.36
CA VAL A 319 7.80 -35.35 4.11
C VAL A 319 7.31 -36.75 3.75
N ALA A 320 8.15 -37.78 3.88
CA ALA A 320 7.75 -39.18 3.69
C ALA A 320 6.63 -39.58 4.65
N ARG A 321 6.76 -39.28 5.95
CA ARG A 321 5.75 -39.59 6.97
C ARG A 321 4.45 -38.80 6.79
N LEU A 322 4.49 -37.56 6.30
CA LEU A 322 3.30 -36.80 5.89
C LEU A 322 2.57 -37.51 4.73
N LYS A 323 3.32 -37.89 3.68
CA LYS A 323 2.80 -38.57 2.48
C LYS A 323 2.17 -39.92 2.82
N GLU A 324 2.80 -40.68 3.71
CA GLU A 324 2.25 -41.92 4.28
C GLU A 324 0.96 -41.68 5.07
N SER A 325 0.98 -40.78 6.06
CA SER A 325 -0.16 -40.51 6.96
C SER A 325 -1.42 -40.04 6.22
N LEU A 326 -1.24 -39.36 5.09
CA LEU A 326 -2.34 -38.90 4.22
C LEU A 326 -2.68 -39.87 3.07
N GLY A 327 -1.89 -40.94 2.88
CA GLY A 327 -2.09 -41.94 1.82
C GLY A 327 -1.84 -41.40 0.41
N ARG A 328 -0.91 -40.46 0.21
CA ARG A 328 -0.66 -39.78 -1.08
C ARG A 328 0.84 -39.76 -1.42
N ALA A 329 1.22 -40.40 -2.52
CA ALA A 329 2.62 -40.71 -2.80
C ALA A 329 3.46 -39.62 -3.50
N SER A 330 2.86 -38.69 -4.28
CA SER A 330 3.59 -38.02 -5.37
C SER A 330 3.52 -36.48 -5.46
N ARG A 331 2.71 -35.80 -4.65
CA ARG A 331 2.60 -34.32 -4.66
C ARG A 331 2.28 -33.76 -3.28
N PHE A 332 2.64 -32.50 -3.05
CA PHE A 332 2.26 -31.73 -1.85
C PHE A 332 0.75 -31.86 -1.57
N PRO A 333 0.32 -32.24 -0.35
CA PRO A 333 -1.06 -32.65 -0.11
C PRO A 333 -2.04 -31.51 0.17
N GLY A 334 -1.62 -30.23 0.12
CA GLY A 334 -2.54 -29.10 0.29
C GLY A 334 -3.48 -28.87 -0.92
N SER A 335 -4.71 -28.44 -0.65
CA SER A 335 -5.69 -27.99 -1.65
C SER A 335 -5.27 -26.69 -2.34
N MET A 336 -5.81 -26.37 -3.52
CA MET A 336 -5.53 -25.12 -4.24
C MET A 336 -6.82 -24.50 -4.80
N PRO A 337 -7.21 -23.29 -4.34
CA PRO A 337 -8.51 -22.71 -4.66
C PRO A 337 -8.61 -22.15 -6.08
N ALA A 338 -9.72 -22.43 -6.77
CA ALA A 338 -10.12 -21.77 -8.01
C ALA A 338 -10.58 -20.32 -7.78
N GLY A 339 -10.66 -19.51 -8.85
CA GLY A 339 -11.13 -18.12 -8.75
C GLY A 339 -12.65 -18.01 -8.65
N PHE A 340 -13.15 -17.14 -7.78
CA PHE A 340 -14.58 -16.86 -7.64
C PHE A 340 -15.08 -16.02 -8.83
N ALA A 341 -16.18 -16.44 -9.44
CA ALA A 341 -16.80 -15.83 -10.62
C ALA A 341 -18.33 -15.83 -10.46
N ARG A 342 -19.05 -14.96 -11.19
CA ARG A 342 -20.52 -14.84 -11.06
C ARG A 342 -21.30 -16.15 -11.18
N ARG A 343 -20.80 -17.13 -11.96
CA ARG A 343 -21.40 -18.48 -12.05
C ARG A 343 -21.53 -19.17 -10.68
N HIS A 344 -20.58 -18.98 -9.77
CA HIS A 344 -20.56 -19.61 -8.45
C HIS A 344 -21.49 -18.92 -7.42
N ILE A 345 -22.09 -17.77 -7.75
CA ILE A 345 -22.98 -17.05 -6.81
C ILE A 345 -24.20 -17.89 -6.45
N LYS A 346 -24.76 -18.65 -7.42
CA LYS A 346 -25.90 -19.55 -7.19
C LYS A 346 -25.58 -20.62 -6.14
N ASP A 347 -24.36 -21.17 -6.21
CA ASP A 347 -23.90 -22.24 -5.32
C ASP A 347 -23.51 -21.66 -3.94
N ALA A 348 -22.94 -20.45 -3.90
CA ALA A 348 -22.65 -19.73 -2.67
C ALA A 348 -23.91 -19.20 -1.94
N GLN A 349 -25.01 -18.97 -2.66
CA GLN A 349 -26.34 -18.69 -2.10
C GLN A 349 -27.04 -19.95 -1.55
N ALA A 350 -26.64 -21.14 -2.00
CA ALA A 350 -27.32 -22.38 -1.62
C ALA A 350 -27.11 -22.70 -0.12
N PRO A 351 -28.20 -22.99 0.64
CA PRO A 351 -28.09 -23.30 2.06
C PRO A 351 -27.11 -24.45 2.33
N GLU A 352 -26.17 -24.20 3.25
CA GLU A 352 -25.15 -25.16 3.70
C GLU A 352 -24.14 -25.64 2.65
N ALA A 353 -24.12 -25.06 1.45
CA ALA A 353 -23.09 -25.38 0.46
C ALA A 353 -21.71 -24.86 0.88
N TYR A 354 -21.65 -23.61 1.33
CA TYR A 354 -20.39 -22.89 1.60
C TYR A 354 -20.30 -22.29 3.01
N ALA A 355 -19.06 -22.22 3.49
CA ALA A 355 -18.61 -21.39 4.61
C ALA A 355 -17.63 -20.32 4.05
N VAL A 356 -17.71 -19.08 4.52
CA VAL A 356 -16.87 -17.96 4.05
C VAL A 356 -16.08 -17.31 5.17
N ALA A 357 -14.82 -16.98 4.88
CA ALA A 357 -13.90 -16.25 5.75
C ALA A 357 -13.09 -15.22 4.94
N GLU A 358 -12.31 -14.39 5.64
CA GLU A 358 -11.33 -13.50 5.00
C GLU A 358 -10.23 -14.33 4.33
N LYS A 359 -9.74 -13.95 3.15
CA LYS A 359 -8.48 -14.53 2.66
C LYS A 359 -7.35 -13.79 3.37
N SER A 360 -6.67 -14.50 4.27
CA SER A 360 -5.50 -13.99 4.97
C SER A 360 -4.33 -13.78 4.00
N ASP A 361 -3.47 -12.81 4.32
CA ASP A 361 -2.24 -12.51 3.61
C ASP A 361 -1.05 -12.94 4.48
N GLY A 362 -0.47 -14.09 4.16
CA GLY A 362 0.54 -14.77 4.96
C GLY A 362 1.12 -15.98 4.23
N GLU A 363 1.82 -16.85 4.95
CA GLU A 363 2.51 -18.01 4.37
C GLU A 363 1.78 -19.31 4.74
N ARG A 364 1.12 -19.94 3.75
CA ARG A 364 0.43 -21.22 3.96
C ARG A 364 1.43 -22.36 4.13
N ARG A 365 1.39 -23.01 5.29
CA ARG A 365 2.16 -24.22 5.61
C ARG A 365 1.28 -25.25 6.32
N LEU A 366 1.54 -26.53 6.06
CA LEU A 366 0.98 -27.62 6.86
C LEU A 366 1.77 -27.74 8.16
N LEU A 367 1.08 -27.77 9.29
CA LEU A 367 1.66 -28.06 10.59
C LEU A 367 1.56 -29.57 10.86
N VAL A 368 2.70 -30.23 11.06
CA VAL A 368 2.82 -31.66 11.33
C VAL A 368 3.46 -31.88 12.70
N VAL A 369 2.79 -32.59 13.60
CA VAL A 369 3.34 -32.94 14.92
C VAL A 369 4.17 -34.21 14.80
N LEU A 370 5.44 -34.16 15.19
CA LEU A 370 6.41 -35.23 14.96
C LEU A 370 6.46 -36.20 16.14
N ASP A 371 6.50 -35.63 17.35
CA ASP A 371 6.55 -36.28 18.65
C ASP A 371 6.05 -35.31 19.75
N GLU A 372 6.06 -35.74 21.01
CA GLU A 372 5.60 -34.99 22.19
C GLU A 372 6.34 -33.66 22.45
N ARG A 373 7.39 -33.33 21.68
CA ARG A 373 8.20 -32.10 21.88
C ARG A 373 8.48 -31.31 20.61
N ARG A 374 8.11 -31.82 19.42
CA ARG A 374 8.50 -31.23 18.13
C ARG A 374 7.36 -31.22 17.12
N ALA A 375 7.18 -30.09 16.45
CA ALA A 375 6.36 -29.96 15.26
C ALA A 375 7.19 -29.36 14.11
N ALA A 376 6.68 -29.52 12.88
CA ALA A 376 7.27 -28.96 11.67
C ALA A 376 6.21 -28.24 10.83
N LEU A 377 6.64 -27.21 10.11
CA LEU A 377 5.87 -26.40 9.18
C LEU A 377 6.38 -26.67 7.75
N ILE A 378 5.50 -27.15 6.88
CA ILE A 378 5.83 -27.64 5.55
C ILE A 378 5.11 -26.81 4.49
N ASP A 379 5.87 -26.15 3.63
CA ASP A 379 5.35 -25.31 2.54
C ASP A 379 5.01 -26.12 1.26
N ARG A 380 4.57 -25.44 0.20
CA ARG A 380 4.22 -26.07 -1.09
C ARG A 380 5.40 -26.57 -1.91
N ALA A 381 6.60 -26.04 -1.67
CA ALA A 381 7.86 -26.53 -2.24
C ALA A 381 8.46 -27.69 -1.41
N GLU A 382 7.77 -28.13 -0.35
CA GLU A 382 8.21 -29.13 0.61
C GLU A 382 9.41 -28.66 1.47
N ASP A 383 9.60 -27.34 1.66
CA ASP A 383 10.50 -26.77 2.65
C ASP A 383 9.99 -27.07 4.07
N VAL A 384 10.81 -27.74 4.87
CA VAL A 384 10.47 -28.23 6.21
C VAL A 384 11.20 -27.43 7.29
N ARG A 385 10.44 -26.76 8.15
CA ARG A 385 10.99 -25.93 9.23
C ARG A 385 10.43 -26.35 10.58
N LEU A 386 11.32 -26.64 11.52
CA LEU A 386 10.99 -27.06 12.88
C LEU A 386 10.46 -25.87 13.69
N VAL A 387 9.42 -26.08 14.48
CA VAL A 387 8.76 -25.02 15.26
C VAL A 387 8.45 -25.46 16.69
N ALA A 388 8.56 -24.51 17.62
CA ALA A 388 8.09 -24.65 19.00
C ALA A 388 6.61 -24.24 19.10
N LEU A 389 5.74 -25.19 19.46
CA LEU A 389 4.36 -24.91 19.88
C LEU A 389 4.32 -24.69 21.40
N SER A 390 3.17 -24.27 21.94
CA SER A 390 3.00 -24.20 23.40
C SER A 390 3.01 -25.61 24.02
N PRO A 391 3.45 -25.79 25.28
CA PRO A 391 3.40 -27.10 25.95
C PRO A 391 1.99 -27.71 25.94
N SER A 392 0.97 -26.92 26.28
CA SER A 392 -0.46 -27.34 26.22
C SER A 392 -0.89 -27.84 24.84
N ALA A 393 -0.30 -27.33 23.75
CA ALA A 393 -0.54 -27.86 22.42
C ALA A 393 0.18 -29.20 22.20
N LEU A 394 1.46 -29.33 22.57
CA LEU A 394 2.22 -30.58 22.42
C LEU A 394 1.68 -31.72 23.30
N ASP A 395 1.21 -31.42 24.51
CA ASP A 395 0.56 -32.37 25.42
C ASP A 395 -0.79 -32.88 24.87
N THR A 396 -1.41 -32.16 23.94
CA THR A 396 -2.75 -32.42 23.39
C THR A 396 -2.69 -33.05 21.99
N LEU A 397 -1.85 -32.51 21.11
CA LEU A 397 -1.75 -32.89 19.70
C LEU A 397 -0.92 -34.17 19.57
N ARG A 398 -1.50 -35.21 18.97
CA ARG A 398 -0.83 -36.52 18.87
C ARG A 398 0.25 -36.52 17.77
N PRO A 399 1.35 -37.27 17.92
CA PRO A 399 2.31 -37.49 16.85
C PRO A 399 1.60 -38.02 15.58
N GLY A 400 1.85 -37.39 14.43
CA GLY A 400 1.09 -37.61 13.20
C GLY A 400 -0.17 -36.75 13.04
N THR A 401 -0.45 -35.78 13.91
CA THR A 401 -1.45 -34.74 13.64
C THR A 401 -0.99 -33.88 12.47
N VAL A 402 -1.90 -33.60 11.52
CA VAL A 402 -1.65 -32.75 10.33
C VAL A 402 -2.77 -31.71 10.22
N ILE A 403 -2.38 -30.44 10.30
CA ILE A 403 -3.28 -29.27 10.27
C ILE A 403 -2.89 -28.37 9.09
N ASP A 404 -3.89 -27.85 8.37
CA ASP A 404 -3.70 -26.91 7.26
C ASP A 404 -4.05 -25.50 7.72
N GLY A 405 -3.14 -24.55 7.42
CA GLY A 405 -3.16 -23.23 8.03
C GLY A 405 -2.18 -22.25 7.38
N GLU A 406 -2.22 -21.02 7.87
CA GLU A 406 -1.44 -19.91 7.33
C GLU A 406 -0.73 -19.18 8.47
N ILE A 407 0.59 -19.01 8.33
CA ILE A 407 1.39 -18.19 9.24
C ILE A 407 1.11 -16.74 8.87
N VAL A 408 0.42 -16.02 9.76
CA VAL A 408 0.16 -14.59 9.61
C VAL A 408 0.86 -13.80 10.70
N HIS A 409 1.23 -12.57 10.38
CA HIS A 409 1.70 -11.62 11.38
C HIS A 409 0.51 -10.96 12.06
N ASN A 410 0.33 -11.24 13.35
CA ASN A 410 -0.59 -10.52 14.20
C ASN A 410 -0.03 -9.11 14.44
N LEU A 411 -0.68 -8.11 13.85
CA LEU A 411 -0.24 -6.72 13.83
C LEU A 411 -0.28 -6.06 15.22
N GLU A 412 -1.26 -6.42 16.05
CA GLU A 412 -1.46 -5.87 17.39
C GLU A 412 -0.32 -6.26 18.34
N HIS A 413 -0.02 -7.56 18.41
CA HIS A 413 1.00 -8.12 19.29
C HIS A 413 2.39 -8.23 18.64
N ARG A 414 2.50 -8.01 17.33
CA ARG A 414 3.72 -8.07 16.51
C ARG A 414 4.42 -9.43 16.52
N ILE A 415 3.61 -10.49 16.46
CA ILE A 415 4.04 -11.90 16.53
C ILE A 415 3.44 -12.70 15.38
N SER A 416 4.14 -13.76 14.96
CA SER A 416 3.57 -14.75 14.06
C SER A 416 2.58 -15.65 14.81
N VAL A 417 1.40 -15.89 14.21
CA VAL A 417 0.40 -16.86 14.68
C VAL A 417 0.03 -17.81 13.54
N PHE A 418 -0.37 -19.03 13.87
CA PHE A 418 -0.81 -20.02 12.89
C PHE A 418 -2.34 -20.00 12.81
N LEU A 419 -2.89 -19.41 11.75
CA LEU A 419 -4.33 -19.47 11.47
C LEU A 419 -4.69 -20.85 10.93
N VAL A 420 -5.27 -21.69 11.79
CA VAL A 420 -5.82 -22.99 11.42
C VAL A 420 -7.08 -22.80 10.60
N PHE A 421 -7.20 -23.46 9.44
CA PHE A 421 -8.41 -23.43 8.62
C PHE A 421 -8.90 -24.80 8.10
N ASP A 422 -8.12 -25.88 8.22
CA ASP A 422 -8.63 -27.26 8.02
C ASP A 422 -7.79 -28.27 8.83
N VAL A 423 -8.29 -29.48 9.06
CA VAL A 423 -7.60 -30.57 9.78
C VAL A 423 -7.64 -31.85 8.95
N LEU A 424 -6.47 -32.34 8.56
CA LEU A 424 -6.33 -33.46 7.63
C LEU A 424 -6.14 -34.79 8.37
N HIS A 425 -5.52 -34.76 9.55
CA HIS A 425 -5.29 -35.93 10.41
C HIS A 425 -5.22 -35.47 11.88
N ASP A 426 -5.94 -36.12 12.81
CA ASP A 426 -5.95 -35.73 14.25
C ASP A 426 -4.91 -36.49 15.10
N GLY A 427 -4.05 -37.28 14.44
CA GLY A 427 -3.11 -38.20 15.07
C GLY A 427 -3.75 -39.47 15.62
N ARG A 428 -5.01 -39.75 15.27
CA ARG A 428 -5.70 -41.04 15.43
C ARG A 428 -6.17 -41.59 14.08
N GLU A 429 -6.72 -40.72 13.24
CA GLU A 429 -7.26 -41.09 11.93
C GLU A 429 -7.16 -39.96 10.89
N ASN A 430 -7.26 -40.36 9.62
CA ASN A 430 -7.23 -39.49 8.46
C ASN A 430 -8.63 -38.91 8.20
N LEU A 431 -8.78 -37.60 8.44
CA LEU A 431 -10.05 -36.88 8.34
C LEU A 431 -10.37 -36.42 6.91
N THR A 432 -9.47 -36.59 5.94
CA THR A 432 -9.65 -36.00 4.58
C THR A 432 -10.92 -36.44 3.86
N ARG A 433 -11.48 -37.62 4.17
CA ARG A 433 -12.77 -38.10 3.62
C ARG A 433 -14.02 -37.66 4.39
N ARG A 434 -13.88 -36.87 5.46
CA ARG A 434 -15.02 -36.29 6.18
C ARG A 434 -15.42 -34.94 5.60
N ALA A 435 -16.64 -34.50 5.87
CA ALA A 435 -17.10 -33.16 5.49
C ALA A 435 -16.25 -32.08 6.19
N PHE A 436 -16.09 -30.91 5.57
CA PHE A 436 -15.35 -29.79 6.16
C PHE A 436 -15.85 -29.42 7.57
N ASP A 437 -17.16 -29.49 7.81
CA ASP A 437 -17.70 -29.21 9.14
C ASP A 437 -17.16 -30.17 10.22
N ASP A 438 -16.97 -31.45 9.90
CA ASP A 438 -16.39 -32.46 10.80
C ASP A 438 -14.88 -32.28 10.97
N ARG A 439 -14.17 -31.96 9.87
CA ARG A 439 -12.72 -31.73 9.88
C ARG A 439 -12.37 -30.50 10.69
N PHE A 440 -13.01 -29.37 10.38
CA PHE A 440 -12.71 -28.09 11.00
C PHE A 440 -13.42 -27.94 12.35
N PHE A 441 -14.74 -27.76 12.39
CA PHE A 441 -15.45 -27.53 13.65
C PHE A 441 -15.42 -28.76 14.55
N GLY A 442 -15.62 -29.97 13.99
CA GLY A 442 -15.61 -31.22 14.74
C GLY A 442 -14.31 -31.46 15.50
N ALA A 443 -13.17 -31.51 14.80
CA ALA A 443 -11.87 -31.75 15.45
C ALA A 443 -11.44 -30.60 16.39
N LEU A 444 -11.64 -29.34 15.98
CA LEU A 444 -11.18 -28.16 16.75
C LEU A 444 -12.07 -27.83 17.96
N LYS A 445 -13.36 -28.23 17.98
CA LYS A 445 -14.22 -28.14 19.17
C LYS A 445 -14.14 -29.38 20.08
N THR A 446 -13.43 -30.44 19.68
CA THR A 446 -13.29 -31.67 20.47
C THR A 446 -11.83 -32.06 20.73
N VAL A 447 -11.23 -32.89 19.88
CA VAL A 447 -9.90 -33.52 20.09
C VAL A 447 -8.78 -32.50 20.24
N LEU A 448 -8.83 -31.40 19.48
CA LEU A 448 -7.76 -30.41 19.41
C LEU A 448 -8.04 -29.14 20.24
N ALA A 449 -9.21 -29.03 20.88
CA ALA A 449 -9.62 -27.80 21.57
C ALA A 449 -8.62 -27.31 22.65
N PRO A 450 -7.99 -28.18 23.49
CA PRO A 450 -7.00 -27.75 24.48
C PRO A 450 -5.65 -27.28 23.91
N ALA A 451 -5.42 -27.42 22.59
CA ALA A 451 -4.22 -26.95 21.91
C ALA A 451 -4.34 -25.53 21.34
N LEU A 452 -5.55 -24.95 21.34
CA LEU A 452 -5.84 -23.66 20.72
C LEU A 452 -5.64 -22.50 21.69
N ALA A 453 -5.07 -21.39 21.21
CA ALA A 453 -4.88 -20.18 22.00
C ALA A 453 -6.20 -19.42 22.28
N VAL A 454 -7.22 -19.66 21.44
CA VAL A 454 -8.61 -19.20 21.64
C VAL A 454 -9.58 -20.31 21.16
N PRO A 455 -10.81 -20.41 21.71
CA PRO A 455 -11.79 -21.40 21.28
C PRO A 455 -12.10 -21.33 19.79
N CYS A 456 -12.42 -22.46 19.18
CA CYS A 456 -12.93 -22.52 17.80
C CYS A 456 -14.34 -21.90 17.74
N PRO A 457 -14.58 -20.81 16.97
CA PRO A 457 -15.92 -20.27 16.78
C PRO A 457 -16.82 -21.24 16.01
N GLY A 458 -18.11 -21.24 16.29
CA GLY A 458 -19.12 -21.86 15.42
C GLY A 458 -19.53 -20.94 14.28
N LEU A 459 -20.08 -21.55 13.23
CA LEU A 459 -20.53 -20.88 12.00
C LEU A 459 -21.67 -19.86 12.23
N ASP A 460 -22.46 -20.06 13.28
CA ASP A 460 -23.60 -19.23 13.69
C ASP A 460 -23.37 -18.53 15.04
N ASP A 461 -22.20 -18.73 15.67
CA ASP A 461 -21.90 -18.13 16.97
C ASP A 461 -21.76 -16.61 16.78
N ASP A 462 -22.42 -15.84 17.66
CA ASP A 462 -22.28 -14.37 17.67
C ASP A 462 -20.83 -13.93 17.97
N HIS A 463 -20.52 -12.66 17.74
CA HIS A 463 -19.17 -12.15 17.96
C HIS A 463 -18.80 -12.10 19.45
N VAL A 464 -18.16 -13.17 19.93
CA VAL A 464 -17.43 -13.21 21.21
C VAL A 464 -16.02 -12.68 20.98
N ASP A 465 -15.59 -11.73 21.82
CA ASP A 465 -14.21 -11.26 21.86
C ASP A 465 -13.35 -12.21 22.70
N HIS A 466 -12.31 -12.81 22.09
CA HIS A 466 -11.38 -13.72 22.75
C HIS A 466 -10.04 -13.06 23.16
N SER A 467 -9.95 -11.73 23.09
CA SER A 467 -8.72 -10.96 23.33
C SER A 467 -8.07 -11.18 24.70
N SER A 468 -8.86 -11.46 25.74
CA SER A 468 -8.33 -11.84 27.07
C SER A 468 -7.62 -13.20 27.04
N LEU A 469 -8.30 -14.23 26.52
CA LEU A 469 -7.78 -15.59 26.40
C LEU A 469 -6.50 -15.63 25.56
N PHE A 470 -6.45 -14.85 24.47
CA PHE A 470 -5.26 -14.76 23.63
C PHE A 470 -4.06 -14.14 24.34
N ARG A 471 -4.27 -13.06 25.12
CA ARG A 471 -3.23 -12.45 25.96
C ARG A 471 -2.73 -13.40 27.05
N ASP A 472 -3.63 -14.17 27.67
CA ASP A 472 -3.26 -15.19 28.65
C ASP A 472 -2.44 -16.34 28.01
N ALA A 473 -2.80 -16.77 26.80
CA ALA A 473 -2.05 -17.79 26.05
C ALA A 473 -0.63 -17.30 25.68
N LEU A 474 -0.53 -16.04 25.21
CA LEU A 474 0.74 -15.40 24.89
C LEU A 474 1.65 -15.23 26.13
N ALA A 475 1.08 -14.88 27.28
CA ALA A 475 1.82 -14.78 28.54
C ALA A 475 2.33 -16.15 29.07
N LYS A 476 1.59 -17.24 28.80
CA LYS A 476 1.95 -18.60 29.22
C LYS A 476 3.00 -19.27 28.31
N ALA A 477 3.07 -18.89 27.03
CA ALA A 477 3.96 -19.50 26.04
C ALA A 477 4.71 -18.45 25.19
N PRO A 478 5.52 -17.56 25.80
CA PRO A 478 6.20 -16.49 25.09
C PRO A 478 7.18 -17.02 24.04
N GLY A 479 6.97 -16.63 22.78
CA GLY A 479 7.80 -17.05 21.64
C GLY A 479 7.43 -18.39 21.01
N ALA A 480 6.43 -19.10 21.53
CA ALA A 480 5.85 -20.26 20.86
C ALA A 480 4.89 -19.83 19.74
N LEU A 481 4.77 -20.62 18.67
CA LEU A 481 3.77 -20.39 17.64
C LEU A 481 2.38 -20.80 18.16
N LEU A 482 1.52 -19.80 18.36
CA LEU A 482 0.16 -19.99 18.86
C LEU A 482 -0.79 -20.43 17.74
N LEU A 483 -1.60 -21.45 18.03
CA LEU A 483 -2.63 -21.96 17.11
C LEU A 483 -3.93 -21.17 17.32
N VAL A 484 -4.38 -20.47 16.28
CA VAL A 484 -5.59 -19.64 16.30
C VAL A 484 -6.57 -20.18 15.25
N PRO A 485 -7.78 -20.64 15.63
CA PRO A 485 -8.78 -21.04 14.65
C PRO A 485 -9.28 -19.81 13.86
N LYS A 486 -9.25 -19.91 12.53
CA LYS A 486 -9.84 -18.94 11.60
C LYS A 486 -11.36 -18.90 11.79
N ARG A 487 -12.00 -17.74 11.61
CA ARG A 487 -13.47 -17.64 11.75
C ARG A 487 -14.15 -17.77 10.39
N PHE A 488 -14.95 -18.82 10.25
CA PHE A 488 -15.88 -18.98 9.16
C PHE A 488 -17.29 -18.49 9.54
N SER A 489 -18.03 -18.01 8.55
CA SER A 489 -19.41 -17.54 8.64
C SER A 489 -20.22 -18.07 7.45
N ARG A 490 -21.56 -17.92 7.46
CA ARG A 490 -22.36 -18.23 6.27
C ARG A 490 -22.25 -17.10 5.23
N PRO A 491 -22.27 -17.38 3.91
CA PRO A 491 -22.25 -16.37 2.86
C PRO A 491 -23.28 -15.24 3.01
N ARG A 492 -24.48 -15.54 3.53
CA ARG A 492 -25.53 -14.54 3.80
C ARG A 492 -25.14 -13.49 4.85
N ASP A 493 -24.26 -13.88 5.78
CA ASP A 493 -23.83 -13.06 6.93
C ASP A 493 -22.44 -12.43 6.69
N LEU A 494 -21.91 -12.54 5.47
CA LEU A 494 -20.59 -12.05 5.01
C LEU A 494 -20.31 -10.59 5.42
N LYS A 495 -21.30 -9.69 5.26
CA LYS A 495 -21.16 -8.28 5.67
C LYS A 495 -20.89 -8.14 7.16
N ARG A 496 -21.66 -8.88 7.98
CA ARG A 496 -21.70 -8.77 9.45
C ARG A 496 -20.46 -9.33 10.13
N HIS A 497 -19.94 -10.46 9.63
CA HIS A 497 -18.85 -11.17 10.29
C HIS A 497 -17.49 -11.00 9.60
N VAL A 498 -17.44 -10.70 8.30
CA VAL A 498 -16.17 -10.58 7.55
C VAL A 498 -15.94 -9.15 7.06
N LEU A 499 -16.74 -8.63 6.13
CA LEU A 499 -16.43 -7.35 5.46
C LEU A 499 -16.41 -6.16 6.43
N SER A 500 -17.31 -6.10 7.43
CA SER A 500 -17.28 -5.04 8.45
C SER A 500 -16.02 -5.03 9.35
N LYS A 501 -15.27 -6.14 9.35
CA LYS A 501 -14.00 -6.30 10.08
C LYS A 501 -12.79 -5.92 9.23
N ILE A 502 -12.95 -5.74 7.91
CA ILE A 502 -11.88 -5.37 6.99
C ILE A 502 -11.88 -3.85 6.79
N LYS A 503 -10.72 -3.22 6.97
CA LYS A 503 -10.52 -1.79 6.71
C LYS A 503 -9.27 -1.57 5.88
N ARG A 504 -9.33 -0.65 4.91
CA ARG A 504 -8.11 -0.05 4.34
C ARG A 504 -7.52 0.87 5.41
N ASP A 505 -6.26 0.68 5.77
CA ASP A 505 -5.57 1.52 6.75
C ASP A 505 -4.45 2.35 6.10
N ALA A 506 -4.13 3.48 6.70
CA ALA A 506 -3.03 4.34 6.29
C ALA A 506 -1.73 3.99 7.02
N ASP A 507 -1.79 3.63 8.31
CA ASP A 507 -0.61 3.32 9.13
C ASP A 507 -0.98 2.49 10.39
N TYR A 508 -0.34 1.32 10.57
CA TYR A 508 -0.45 0.50 11.80
C TYR A 508 0.89 0.44 12.55
N ASP A 509 1.34 1.60 13.05
CA ASP A 509 2.67 1.83 13.64
C ASP A 509 3.84 1.39 12.72
N GLY A 510 3.68 1.64 11.42
CA GLY A 510 4.60 1.32 10.34
C GLY A 510 4.44 -0.09 9.76
N GLN A 511 3.58 -0.95 10.31
CA GLN A 511 3.58 -2.38 9.98
C GLN A 511 2.87 -2.77 8.68
N VAL A 512 2.23 -1.83 7.98
CA VAL A 512 1.45 -2.09 6.75
C VAL A 512 1.68 -0.99 5.71
N LYS A 513 1.52 -1.34 4.43
CA LYS A 513 1.51 -0.37 3.32
C LYS A 513 0.30 0.55 3.43
N PHE A 514 0.46 1.81 3.01
CA PHE A 514 -0.67 2.74 2.88
C PHE A 514 -1.75 2.16 1.95
N GLY A 515 -3.00 2.14 2.41
CA GLY A 515 -4.14 1.58 1.68
C GLY A 515 -4.28 0.06 1.77
N ALA A 516 -3.36 -0.64 2.46
CA ALA A 516 -3.46 -2.08 2.70
C ALA A 516 -4.70 -2.43 3.52
N ARG A 517 -5.28 -3.61 3.26
CA ARG A 517 -6.47 -4.10 3.95
C ARG A 517 -6.08 -4.92 5.16
N VAL A 518 -6.59 -4.51 6.32
CA VAL A 518 -6.39 -5.18 7.60
C VAL A 518 -7.71 -5.74 8.08
N PHE A 519 -7.75 -7.04 8.37
CA PHE A 519 -8.83 -7.71 9.09
C PHE A 519 -8.61 -7.51 10.60
N ARG A 520 -9.63 -7.03 11.30
CA ARG A 520 -9.61 -6.80 12.76
C ARG A 520 -10.87 -7.35 13.40
N GLU A 521 -10.79 -8.57 13.92
CA GLU A 521 -11.89 -9.16 14.67
C GLU A 521 -11.71 -9.02 16.18
N ASP A 522 -10.60 -9.54 16.70
CA ASP A 522 -10.16 -9.57 18.10
C ASP A 522 -8.61 -9.52 18.14
N SER A 523 -8.01 -9.46 19.34
CA SER A 523 -6.54 -9.43 19.49
C SER A 523 -5.83 -10.68 18.96
N ALA A 524 -6.53 -11.79 18.70
CA ALA A 524 -5.94 -12.99 18.07
C ALA A 524 -5.92 -12.87 16.53
N ARG A 525 -6.97 -12.27 15.94
CA ARG A 525 -7.19 -12.11 14.50
C ARG A 525 -7.14 -10.64 14.08
N CYS A 526 -5.92 -10.09 14.10
CA CYS A 526 -5.59 -8.74 13.64
C CYS A 526 -4.43 -8.81 12.63
N HIS A 527 -4.73 -8.96 11.34
CA HIS A 527 -3.76 -9.34 10.29
C HIS A 527 -4.12 -8.78 8.90
N LEU A 528 -3.19 -8.87 7.93
CA LEU A 528 -3.44 -8.46 6.54
C LEU A 528 -4.37 -9.43 5.79
N THR A 529 -5.11 -8.90 4.81
CA THR A 529 -6.05 -9.68 3.99
C THR A 529 -6.11 -9.16 2.55
N ASP A 530 -6.16 -10.06 1.57
CA ASP A 530 -6.16 -9.76 0.13
C ASP A 530 -7.44 -10.24 -0.61
N GLY A 531 -8.41 -10.82 0.10
CA GLY A 531 -9.68 -11.26 -0.48
C GLY A 531 -10.62 -11.98 0.48
N LEU A 532 -11.37 -12.93 -0.04
CA LEU A 532 -12.25 -13.86 0.69
C LEU A 532 -11.97 -15.30 0.26
N VAL A 533 -12.23 -16.27 1.14
CA VAL A 533 -12.18 -17.70 0.82
C VAL A 533 -13.52 -18.37 1.13
N PHE A 534 -14.02 -19.18 0.19
CA PHE A 534 -15.25 -19.95 0.31
C PHE A 534 -14.91 -21.45 0.29
N VAL A 535 -15.26 -22.16 1.37
CA VAL A 535 -14.96 -23.58 1.56
C VAL A 535 -16.25 -24.42 1.45
N PRO A 536 -16.27 -25.49 0.64
CA PRO A 536 -17.44 -26.34 0.49
C PRO A 536 -17.67 -27.19 1.75
N ARG A 537 -18.75 -26.92 2.50
CA ARG A 537 -18.97 -27.49 3.84
C ARG A 537 -19.13 -29.01 3.86
N LYS A 538 -19.71 -29.58 2.80
CA LYS A 538 -20.05 -31.00 2.70
C LYS A 538 -19.09 -31.81 1.81
N GLY A 539 -18.01 -31.18 1.32
CA GLY A 539 -17.00 -31.83 0.48
C GLY A 539 -15.88 -32.51 1.28
N GLU A 540 -15.32 -33.58 0.71
CA GLU A 540 -14.02 -34.14 1.12
C GLU A 540 -12.87 -33.13 0.88
N TYR A 541 -11.69 -33.40 1.44
CA TYR A 541 -10.48 -32.61 1.22
C TYR A 541 -9.77 -33.01 -0.07
N VAL A 542 -9.77 -32.11 -1.06
CA VAL A 542 -9.09 -32.30 -2.36
C VAL A 542 -7.69 -31.68 -2.32
N SER A 543 -6.64 -32.52 -2.32
CA SER A 543 -5.25 -32.07 -2.53
C SER A 543 -5.00 -31.69 -3.98
N GLY A 544 -4.20 -30.65 -4.22
CA GLY A 544 -4.01 -30.07 -5.55
C GLY A 544 -5.18 -29.17 -5.95
N SER A 545 -5.39 -28.95 -7.24
CA SER A 545 -6.44 -28.06 -7.76
C SER A 545 -7.84 -28.52 -7.36
N ASP A 546 -8.53 -27.69 -6.57
CA ASP A 546 -9.91 -27.90 -6.15
C ASP A 546 -10.80 -26.84 -6.82
N PRO A 547 -11.69 -27.22 -7.77
CA PRO A 547 -12.59 -26.28 -8.43
C PRO A 547 -13.75 -25.83 -7.53
N THR A 548 -13.99 -26.52 -6.41
CA THR A 548 -15.08 -26.23 -5.47
C THR A 548 -14.63 -25.34 -4.31
N LEU A 549 -13.34 -25.34 -3.95
CA LEU A 549 -12.73 -24.36 -3.05
C LEU A 549 -12.45 -23.05 -3.80
N LEU A 550 -13.05 -21.93 -3.38
CA LEU A 550 -13.00 -20.68 -4.14
C LEU A 550 -12.26 -19.57 -3.40
N LYS A 551 -11.39 -18.84 -4.11
CA LYS A 551 -10.81 -17.56 -3.69
C LYS A 551 -11.44 -16.41 -4.46
N TRP A 552 -11.97 -15.41 -3.75
CA TRP A 552 -12.32 -14.11 -4.33
C TRP A 552 -11.26 -13.09 -3.94
N LYS A 553 -11.01 -12.11 -4.81
CA LYS A 553 -10.14 -10.96 -4.56
C LYS A 553 -10.78 -9.69 -5.10
N TRP A 554 -10.43 -8.56 -4.51
CA TRP A 554 -10.61 -7.25 -5.13
C TRP A 554 -9.79 -7.13 -6.41
N LYS A 555 -10.26 -6.33 -7.39
CA LYS A 555 -9.67 -6.28 -8.73
C LYS A 555 -8.25 -5.72 -8.73
N GLU A 556 -7.94 -4.75 -7.87
CA GLU A 556 -6.58 -4.25 -7.68
C GLU A 556 -5.62 -5.26 -7.02
N GLY A 557 -6.13 -6.41 -6.55
CA GLY A 557 -5.36 -7.54 -6.04
C GLY A 557 -5.25 -8.73 -7.03
N LEU A 558 -5.75 -8.56 -8.26
CA LEU A 558 -5.64 -9.53 -9.36
C LEU A 558 -4.44 -9.18 -10.25
N THR A 559 -3.25 -9.55 -9.78
CA THR A 559 -1.97 -9.42 -10.49
C THR A 559 -1.55 -10.74 -11.16
N VAL A 560 -0.62 -10.64 -12.11
CA VAL A 560 0.07 -11.74 -12.79
C VAL A 560 1.56 -11.43 -12.88
N ASP A 561 2.42 -12.42 -12.68
CA ASP A 561 3.87 -12.26 -12.86
C ASP A 561 4.27 -12.66 -14.29
N LEU A 562 4.78 -11.73 -15.10
CA LEU A 562 5.27 -11.99 -16.47
C LEU A 562 6.77 -11.71 -16.59
N GLU A 563 7.50 -12.55 -17.32
CA GLU A 563 8.90 -12.31 -17.63
C GLU A 563 8.97 -11.32 -18.78
N VAL A 564 9.59 -10.17 -18.58
CA VAL A 564 9.63 -9.14 -19.60
C VAL A 564 10.97 -9.12 -20.30
N ARG A 565 10.92 -9.35 -21.61
CA ARG A 565 12.05 -9.36 -22.53
C ARG A 565 12.11 -8.03 -23.30
N GLY A 566 13.28 -7.74 -23.88
CA GLY A 566 13.49 -6.55 -24.73
C GLY A 566 14.09 -5.36 -23.98
N ALA A 567 15.42 -5.25 -23.99
CA ALA A 567 16.17 -4.10 -23.45
C ALA A 567 17.27 -3.61 -24.43
N GLY A 568 16.93 -3.54 -25.72
CA GLY A 568 17.73 -2.81 -26.72
C GLY A 568 17.36 -1.33 -26.78
N LYS A 569 18.25 -0.47 -27.30
CA LYS A 569 18.08 1.00 -27.37
C LYS A 569 16.80 1.44 -28.13
N GLY A 570 15.67 1.53 -27.44
CA GLY A 570 14.37 1.91 -27.99
C GLY A 570 13.49 0.76 -28.48
N GLY A 571 13.73 -0.48 -28.03
CA GLY A 571 12.84 -1.61 -28.31
C GLY A 571 11.50 -1.57 -27.55
N ASP A 572 10.51 -2.28 -28.08
CA ASP A 572 9.25 -2.55 -27.38
C ASP A 572 9.45 -3.57 -26.25
N LEU A 573 8.60 -3.48 -25.23
CA LEU A 573 8.58 -4.40 -24.10
C LEU A 573 7.78 -5.65 -24.49
N SER A 574 8.37 -6.83 -24.27
CA SER A 574 7.73 -8.13 -24.53
C SER A 574 7.46 -8.87 -23.21
N PRO A 575 6.35 -8.59 -22.52
CA PRO A 575 5.93 -9.36 -21.35
C PRO A 575 5.42 -10.73 -21.78
N CYS A 576 6.05 -11.79 -21.27
CA CYS A 576 5.78 -13.18 -21.61
C CYS A 576 5.30 -13.98 -20.40
N ALA A 577 4.34 -14.88 -20.64
CA ALA A 577 4.02 -15.99 -19.74
C ALA A 577 4.87 -17.23 -20.11
N VAL A 578 4.80 -18.30 -19.31
CA VAL A 578 5.41 -19.61 -19.63
C VAL A 578 4.37 -20.54 -20.29
N GLY A 579 4.73 -21.24 -21.36
CA GLY A 579 3.92 -22.28 -21.99
C GLY A 579 4.04 -23.66 -21.32
N ASP A 580 3.28 -24.64 -21.82
CA ASP A 580 3.34 -26.04 -21.33
C ASP A 580 4.69 -26.74 -21.62
N ASP A 581 5.40 -26.25 -22.64
CA ASP A 581 6.74 -26.68 -23.05
C ASP A 581 7.86 -25.95 -22.29
N GLY A 582 7.52 -24.94 -21.48
CA GLY A 582 8.48 -24.06 -20.79
C GLY A 582 8.95 -22.86 -21.60
N GLU A 583 8.52 -22.72 -22.86
CA GLU A 583 8.92 -21.61 -23.74
C GLU A 583 8.08 -20.34 -23.47
N PRO A 584 8.55 -19.14 -23.85
CA PRO A 584 7.88 -17.88 -23.57
C PRO A 584 6.68 -17.66 -24.51
N VAL A 585 5.49 -17.46 -23.94
CA VAL A 585 4.29 -17.04 -24.68
C VAL A 585 4.18 -15.51 -24.59
N ASP A 586 4.42 -14.80 -25.71
CA ASP A 586 4.35 -13.34 -25.77
C ASP A 586 2.92 -12.81 -25.54
N CYS A 587 2.74 -12.02 -24.48
CA CYS A 587 1.48 -11.41 -24.09
C CYS A 587 1.37 -9.92 -24.53
N SER A 588 2.33 -9.35 -25.26
CA SER A 588 2.37 -7.92 -25.65
C SER A 588 1.06 -7.38 -26.24
N LYS A 589 0.35 -8.20 -27.03
CA LYS A 589 -0.94 -7.83 -27.67
C LYS A 589 -2.07 -7.59 -26.67
N HIS A 590 -1.92 -8.06 -25.44
CA HIS A 590 -2.91 -7.97 -24.36
C HIS A 590 -2.43 -7.10 -23.20
N VAL A 591 -1.11 -6.92 -23.05
CA VAL A 591 -0.47 -6.12 -21.99
C VAL A 591 -0.15 -4.72 -22.49
N SER A 592 -1.18 -3.88 -22.58
CA SER A 592 -1.03 -2.44 -22.83
C SER A 592 -0.75 -1.70 -21.53
N LEU A 593 0.52 -1.39 -21.26
CA LEU A 593 0.90 -0.44 -20.20
C LEU A 593 0.93 0.98 -20.77
N ASP A 594 0.51 1.98 -20.01
CA ASP A 594 0.53 3.37 -20.48
C ASP A 594 1.97 3.94 -20.58
N SER A 595 2.14 5.14 -21.15
CA SER A 595 3.50 5.68 -21.40
C SER A 595 4.32 5.85 -20.12
N PHE A 596 3.59 6.16 -19.06
CA PHE A 596 4.04 6.21 -17.69
C PHE A 596 4.54 4.83 -17.27
N ASP A 597 3.67 3.81 -17.25
CA ASP A 597 4.02 2.44 -16.92
C ASP A 597 4.72 1.70 -18.09
N GLN A 598 5.62 2.39 -18.81
CA GLN A 598 6.58 1.80 -19.76
C GLN A 598 8.08 2.00 -19.47
N ALA A 599 8.49 2.82 -18.49
CA ALA A 599 9.78 2.63 -17.80
C ALA A 599 9.76 1.29 -16.98
N ARG A 600 10.30 1.16 -15.75
CA ARG A 600 10.05 -0.07 -14.91
C ARG A 600 11.16 -0.99 -15.17
N LEU A 601 10.86 -2.25 -15.34
CA LEU A 601 10.79 -2.74 -16.73
C LEU A 601 11.88 -2.13 -17.63
N ARG A 602 11.67 -1.13 -18.50
CA ARG A 602 12.78 -0.64 -19.36
C ARG A 602 14.07 -0.21 -18.62
N ALA A 603 14.01 0.17 -17.35
CA ALA A 603 15.09 0.66 -16.51
C ALA A 603 15.48 -0.24 -15.28
N ASP A 604 14.64 -1.18 -14.85
CA ASP A 604 14.94 -2.34 -14.00
C ASP A 604 15.65 -3.37 -14.88
N LEU A 605 15.15 -3.64 -16.09
CA LEU A 605 15.87 -4.43 -17.11
C LEU A 605 17.22 -3.79 -17.45
N TYR A 606 17.34 -2.46 -17.33
CA TYR A 606 18.63 -1.77 -17.38
C TYR A 606 19.45 -1.98 -16.10
N PHE A 607 18.86 -1.85 -14.89
CA PHE A 607 19.55 -2.00 -13.60
C PHE A 607 20.03 -3.43 -13.31
N TYR A 608 19.20 -4.44 -13.57
CA TYR A 608 19.50 -5.86 -13.44
C TYR A 608 20.26 -6.41 -14.67
N HIS A 609 20.39 -5.62 -15.75
CA HIS A 609 21.05 -6.00 -17.02
C HIS A 609 20.54 -7.29 -17.67
N ALA A 610 19.33 -7.75 -17.34
CA ALA A 610 18.75 -9.03 -17.75
C ALA A 610 17.21 -8.93 -17.86
N PRO A 611 16.55 -9.89 -18.53
CA PRO A 611 15.11 -10.13 -18.35
C PRO A 611 14.77 -10.33 -16.87
N LEU A 612 13.56 -9.95 -16.48
CA LEU A 612 13.08 -10.08 -15.10
C LEU A 612 11.61 -10.46 -15.06
N VAL A 613 11.21 -11.16 -14.00
CA VAL A 613 9.81 -11.41 -13.66
C VAL A 613 9.22 -10.14 -13.05
N ALA A 614 8.11 -9.67 -13.61
CA ALA A 614 7.42 -8.44 -13.27
C ALA A 614 5.98 -8.71 -12.83
N GLU A 615 5.59 -8.20 -11.67
CA GLU A 615 4.20 -8.24 -11.23
C GLU A 615 3.41 -7.09 -11.87
N LEU A 616 2.39 -7.45 -12.65
CA LEU A 616 1.50 -6.54 -13.37
C LEU A 616 0.05 -6.74 -12.91
N GLY A 617 -0.69 -5.64 -12.72
CA GLY A 617 -2.13 -5.63 -12.51
C GLY A 617 -2.83 -4.97 -13.69
N LEU A 618 -4.13 -5.22 -13.87
CA LEU A 618 -4.96 -4.53 -14.87
C LEU A 618 -5.92 -3.59 -14.14
N ASP A 619 -5.91 -2.30 -14.47
CA ASP A 619 -6.98 -1.41 -14.06
C ASP A 619 -8.18 -1.55 -15.02
N PRO A 620 -9.33 -2.10 -14.58
CA PRO A 620 -10.51 -2.23 -15.42
C PRO A 620 -11.19 -0.88 -15.73
N THR A 621 -10.75 0.23 -15.12
CA THR A 621 -11.34 1.57 -15.31
C THR A 621 -10.75 2.26 -16.54
N SER A 622 -9.43 2.24 -16.70
CA SER A 622 -8.69 2.81 -17.83
C SER A 622 -8.37 1.78 -18.93
N GLY A 623 -8.33 0.49 -18.60
CA GLY A 623 -7.91 -0.59 -19.50
C GLY A 623 -6.39 -0.71 -19.65
N PHE A 624 -5.60 0.09 -18.92
CA PHE A 624 -4.15 -0.05 -18.88
C PHE A 624 -3.71 -1.03 -17.80
N TRP A 625 -2.56 -1.66 -18.04
CA TRP A 625 -1.86 -2.43 -17.03
C TRP A 625 -0.99 -1.52 -16.18
N GLU A 626 -1.10 -1.70 -14.86
CA GLU A 626 -0.21 -1.13 -13.85
C GLU A 626 0.94 -2.10 -13.58
N TYR A 627 2.13 -1.58 -13.31
CA TYR A 627 3.24 -2.37 -12.79
C TYR A 627 3.35 -2.18 -11.28
N HIS A 628 3.57 -3.27 -10.55
CA HIS A 628 3.73 -3.24 -9.10
C HIS A 628 5.21 -3.27 -8.72
N GLY A 629 5.93 -4.36 -9.08
CA GLY A 629 7.32 -4.59 -8.71
C GLY A 629 8.00 -5.64 -9.61
N PRO A 630 9.34 -5.65 -9.71
CA PRO A 630 10.07 -6.83 -10.13
C PRO A 630 10.03 -7.86 -8.99
N ARG A 631 10.03 -9.13 -9.34
CA ARG A 631 9.87 -10.27 -8.42
C ARG A 631 11.17 -11.06 -8.33
N PRO A 632 12.21 -10.58 -7.62
CA PRO A 632 13.46 -11.30 -7.43
C PRO A 632 13.29 -12.58 -6.61
N ASP A 633 12.12 -12.77 -5.99
CA ASP A 633 11.66 -14.01 -5.36
C ASP A 633 11.27 -15.10 -6.37
N LYS A 634 11.18 -14.80 -7.68
CA LYS A 634 10.71 -15.73 -8.71
C LYS A 634 11.75 -15.93 -9.82
N THR A 635 12.06 -17.19 -10.10
CA THR A 635 12.94 -17.60 -11.19
C THR A 635 12.22 -17.66 -12.55
N HIS A 636 10.90 -17.75 -12.55
CA HIS A 636 10.06 -17.88 -13.75
C HIS A 636 8.78 -17.05 -13.65
N ALA A 637 8.22 -16.72 -14.81
CA ALA A 637 6.89 -16.12 -14.93
C ALA A 637 5.77 -17.09 -14.53
N ASN A 638 4.55 -16.58 -14.46
CA ASN A 638 3.35 -17.41 -14.39
C ASN A 638 3.14 -18.16 -15.72
N HIS A 639 2.48 -19.31 -15.64
CA HIS A 639 2.02 -20.05 -16.81
C HIS A 639 0.89 -19.30 -17.54
N PHE A 640 0.76 -19.50 -18.85
CA PHE A 640 -0.20 -18.80 -19.69
C PHE A 640 -1.67 -18.95 -19.23
N ASP A 641 -2.06 -20.09 -18.68
CA ASP A 641 -3.41 -20.29 -18.13
C ASP A 641 -3.68 -19.38 -16.92
N VAL A 642 -2.66 -19.00 -16.15
CA VAL A 642 -2.79 -18.06 -15.03
C VAL A 642 -2.98 -16.63 -15.54
N PHE A 643 -2.30 -16.26 -16.63
CA PHE A 643 -2.51 -14.99 -17.32
C PHE A 643 -3.95 -14.88 -17.87
N VAL A 644 -4.41 -15.90 -18.59
CA VAL A 644 -5.79 -15.97 -19.11
C VAL A 644 -6.81 -16.01 -17.96
N SER A 645 -6.57 -16.78 -16.90
CA SER A 645 -7.46 -16.84 -15.73
C SER A 645 -7.56 -15.50 -15.01
N THR A 646 -6.48 -14.73 -14.91
CA THR A 646 -6.48 -13.40 -14.29
C THR A 646 -7.32 -12.42 -15.12
N LEU A 647 -7.16 -12.43 -16.45
CA LEU A 647 -8.01 -11.65 -17.37
C LEU A 647 -9.49 -12.04 -17.28
N LEU A 648 -9.81 -13.34 -17.25
CA LEU A 648 -11.18 -13.82 -17.07
C LEU A 648 -11.76 -13.37 -15.72
N LEU A 649 -11.00 -13.39 -14.63
CA LEU A 649 -11.46 -12.94 -13.31
C LEU A 649 -11.73 -11.43 -13.27
N HIS A 650 -10.98 -10.59 -13.99
CA HIS A 650 -11.29 -9.16 -14.11
C HIS A 650 -12.68 -8.90 -14.72
N ALA A 651 -13.13 -9.75 -15.64
CA ALA A 651 -14.47 -9.68 -16.23
C ALA A 651 -15.53 -10.41 -15.38
N GLU A 652 -15.30 -11.68 -15.04
CA GLU A 652 -16.28 -12.59 -14.42
C GLU A 652 -16.46 -12.41 -12.92
N SER A 653 -15.48 -11.84 -12.20
CA SER A 653 -15.59 -11.65 -10.74
C SER A 653 -16.58 -10.52 -10.41
N PRO A 654 -17.51 -10.73 -9.46
CA PRO A 654 -18.29 -9.64 -8.88
C PRO A 654 -17.38 -8.68 -8.10
N ASP A 655 -17.77 -7.42 -8.01
CA ASP A 655 -17.15 -6.48 -7.07
C ASP A 655 -17.69 -6.67 -5.64
N GLU A 656 -17.15 -5.92 -4.67
CA GLU A 656 -17.57 -6.03 -3.26
C GLU A 656 -19.06 -5.69 -3.07
N PRO A 657 -19.62 -4.61 -3.67
CA PRO A 657 -21.06 -4.33 -3.60
C PRO A 657 -21.94 -5.42 -4.24
N GLU A 658 -21.59 -5.96 -5.42
CA GLU A 658 -22.34 -7.07 -6.02
C GLU A 658 -22.28 -8.31 -5.12
N LEU A 659 -21.10 -8.68 -4.63
CA LEU A 659 -20.91 -9.88 -3.83
C LEU A 659 -21.66 -9.78 -2.49
N GLU A 660 -21.60 -8.64 -1.82
CA GLU A 660 -22.35 -8.37 -0.58
C GLU A 660 -23.88 -8.38 -0.84
N TYR A 661 -24.32 -7.69 -1.90
CA TYR A 661 -25.74 -7.60 -2.23
C TYR A 661 -26.35 -8.99 -2.49
N ARG A 662 -25.66 -9.79 -3.29
CA ARG A 662 -26.22 -11.03 -3.83
C ARG A 662 -26.16 -12.18 -2.83
N LEU A 663 -25.08 -12.31 -2.06
CA LEU A 663 -24.93 -13.41 -1.10
C LEU A 663 -25.84 -13.29 0.12
N ARG A 664 -26.27 -12.09 0.51
CA ARG A 664 -27.21 -11.88 1.63
C ARG A 664 -28.56 -12.60 1.45
N HIS A 665 -28.93 -12.95 0.22
CA HIS A 665 -30.19 -13.63 -0.09
C HIS A 665 -30.02 -15.15 0.06
N PRO A 666 -30.84 -15.83 0.89
CA PRO A 666 -30.66 -17.26 1.22
C PRO A 666 -31.15 -18.23 0.12
N SER A 667 -31.46 -17.72 -1.07
CA SER A 667 -31.99 -18.47 -2.21
C SER A 667 -31.84 -17.63 -3.49
N PRO A 668 -31.38 -18.20 -4.62
CA PRO A 668 -31.24 -17.49 -5.89
C PRO A 668 -32.55 -16.82 -6.37
N ASP A 669 -33.71 -17.40 -6.05
CA ASP A 669 -35.03 -16.87 -6.45
C ASP A 669 -35.42 -15.55 -5.75
N LYS A 670 -34.55 -15.04 -4.87
CA LYS A 670 -34.68 -13.73 -4.19
C LYS A 670 -33.55 -12.75 -4.57
N ASP A 671 -32.72 -13.11 -5.55
CA ASP A 671 -31.62 -12.28 -6.04
C ASP A 671 -32.09 -11.36 -7.19
N ASP A 672 -32.58 -10.18 -6.81
CA ASP A 672 -33.11 -9.16 -7.72
C ASP A 672 -32.02 -8.21 -8.29
N TRP A 673 -30.74 -8.52 -8.10
CA TRP A 673 -29.61 -7.66 -8.48
C TRP A 673 -29.70 -7.10 -9.91
N HIS A 674 -30.01 -7.94 -10.89
CA HIS A 674 -30.13 -7.51 -12.29
C HIS A 674 -31.30 -6.53 -12.52
N ALA A 675 -32.41 -6.69 -11.78
CA ALA A 675 -33.54 -5.75 -11.84
C ALA A 675 -33.18 -4.41 -11.20
N LEU A 676 -32.46 -4.41 -10.07
CA LEU A 676 -31.98 -3.17 -9.44
C LEU A 676 -30.92 -2.45 -10.27
N VAL A 677 -29.97 -3.16 -10.88
CA VAL A 677 -28.99 -2.56 -11.80
C VAL A 677 -29.70 -1.95 -13.01
N ALA A 678 -30.70 -2.64 -13.60
CA ALA A 678 -31.51 -2.07 -14.66
C ALA A 678 -32.28 -0.81 -14.22
N LYS A 679 -32.90 -0.84 -13.01
CA LYS A 679 -33.63 0.30 -12.43
C LYS A 679 -32.71 1.49 -12.12
N ALA A 680 -31.50 1.24 -11.64
CA ALA A 680 -30.47 2.25 -11.38
C ALA A 680 -29.94 2.86 -12.69
N MET A 681 -29.66 2.05 -13.71
CA MET A 681 -29.25 2.52 -15.04
C MET A 681 -30.36 3.36 -15.70
N ALA A 682 -31.62 2.93 -15.60
CA ALA A 682 -32.77 3.69 -16.10
C ALA A 682 -32.98 5.01 -15.34
N ALA A 683 -32.74 5.04 -14.02
CA ALA A 683 -32.78 6.27 -13.23
C ALA A 683 -31.63 7.24 -13.58
N ALA A 684 -30.40 6.73 -13.77
CA ALA A 684 -29.23 7.52 -14.14
C ALA A 684 -29.34 8.12 -15.55
N THR A 685 -29.88 7.35 -16.50
CA THR A 685 -30.16 7.82 -17.87
C THR A 685 -31.40 8.70 -17.97
N ASN A 686 -32.33 8.66 -16.99
CA ASN A 686 -33.52 9.52 -17.00
C ASN A 686 -33.13 11.01 -17.07
N PRO A 687 -33.68 11.79 -18.02
CA PRO A 687 -33.36 13.20 -18.13
C PRO A 687 -33.97 14.03 -17.00
N TRP A 688 -35.00 13.55 -16.31
CA TRP A 688 -35.74 14.25 -15.28
C TRP A 688 -35.28 13.88 -13.86
N THR A 689 -35.08 14.88 -12.99
CA THR A 689 -34.82 14.69 -11.55
C THR A 689 -35.95 15.29 -10.71
N GLU A 690 -36.35 14.61 -9.64
CA GLU A 690 -37.34 15.11 -8.68
C GLU A 690 -36.69 16.08 -7.69
N ASN A 691 -37.34 17.22 -7.47
CA ASN A 691 -36.86 18.32 -6.63
C ASN A 691 -38.02 18.85 -5.79
N PHE A 692 -37.78 19.37 -4.58
CA PHE A 692 -38.84 19.93 -3.73
C PHE A 692 -38.82 21.46 -3.69
N SER A 693 -39.95 22.11 -3.99
CA SER A 693 -40.04 23.57 -3.94
C SER A 693 -40.51 24.05 -2.57
N LYS A 694 -39.63 24.74 -1.83
CA LYS A 694 -39.97 25.30 -0.51
C LYS A 694 -41.10 26.34 -0.57
N SER A 695 -41.15 27.16 -1.63
CA SER A 695 -42.16 28.21 -1.81
C SER A 695 -43.56 27.66 -2.12
N PHE A 696 -43.63 26.60 -2.93
CA PHE A 696 -44.90 26.00 -3.37
C PHE A 696 -45.29 24.74 -2.59
N LYS A 697 -44.45 24.28 -1.66
CA LYS A 697 -44.63 23.10 -0.78
C LYS A 697 -45.01 21.79 -1.51
N ARG A 698 -44.58 21.64 -2.76
CA ARG A 698 -44.80 20.44 -3.59
C ARG A 698 -43.53 20.04 -4.36
N PRO A 699 -43.38 18.77 -4.77
CA PRO A 699 -42.35 18.37 -5.73
C PRO A 699 -42.57 19.01 -7.11
N TYR A 700 -41.48 19.12 -7.85
CA TYR A 700 -41.39 19.47 -9.26
C TYR A 700 -40.28 18.64 -9.90
N TRP A 701 -40.32 18.47 -11.22
CA TRP A 701 -39.31 17.73 -11.96
C TRP A 701 -38.53 18.65 -12.90
N PHE A 702 -37.21 18.48 -12.94
CA PHE A 702 -36.29 19.29 -13.73
C PHE A 702 -35.55 18.43 -14.76
N ASN A 703 -35.51 18.86 -16.01
CA ASN A 703 -34.84 18.15 -17.09
C ASN A 703 -33.39 18.62 -17.27
N LYS A 704 -32.42 17.76 -16.94
CA LYS A 704 -30.99 18.09 -16.89
C LYS A 704 -30.34 18.40 -18.24
N PHE A 705 -31.00 18.09 -19.37
CA PHE A 705 -30.45 18.33 -20.72
C PHE A 705 -31.07 19.51 -21.45
N ASN A 706 -32.33 19.86 -21.16
CA ASN A 706 -33.04 20.96 -21.84
C ASN A 706 -33.57 22.05 -20.90
N GLY A 707 -33.29 21.97 -19.60
CA GLY A 707 -33.60 22.99 -18.61
C GLY A 707 -35.09 23.12 -18.24
N LYS A 708 -35.99 22.34 -18.86
CA LYS A 708 -37.43 22.43 -18.59
C LYS A 708 -37.74 21.99 -17.16
N THR A 709 -38.64 22.73 -16.51
CA THR A 709 -39.31 22.33 -15.27
C THR A 709 -40.76 21.95 -15.54
N THR A 710 -41.29 21.00 -14.79
CA THR A 710 -42.71 20.62 -14.77
C THR A 710 -43.18 20.40 -13.34
N TRP A 711 -44.44 20.74 -13.06
CA TRP A 711 -45.09 20.45 -11.78
C TRP A 711 -45.77 19.09 -11.76
N ASP A 712 -45.95 18.47 -12.92
CA ASP A 712 -46.61 17.17 -13.09
C ASP A 712 -45.57 16.10 -13.42
N LYS A 713 -45.70 14.91 -12.81
CA LYS A 713 -44.68 13.86 -12.88
C LYS A 713 -44.51 13.38 -14.33
N PRO A 714 -43.30 13.48 -14.92
CA PRO A 714 -43.05 13.05 -16.30
C PRO A 714 -43.45 11.58 -16.54
N PRO A 715 -44.10 11.24 -17.68
CA PRO A 715 -44.46 9.86 -18.01
C PRO A 715 -43.28 8.88 -17.96
N GLU A 716 -42.09 9.34 -18.32
CA GLU A 716 -40.82 8.59 -18.28
C GLU A 716 -40.39 8.23 -16.84
N LEU A 717 -40.88 8.96 -15.82
CA LEU A 717 -40.70 8.66 -14.39
C LEU A 717 -41.92 7.92 -13.78
N ALA A 718 -43.06 7.89 -14.48
CA ALA A 718 -44.22 7.10 -14.06
C ALA A 718 -44.01 5.61 -14.37
N ALA A 719 -43.46 5.29 -15.54
CA ALA A 719 -43.17 3.90 -15.95
C ALA A 719 -42.26 3.14 -14.98
N LEU A 720 -41.30 3.82 -14.35
CA LEU A 720 -40.33 3.24 -13.40
C LEU A 720 -40.93 2.91 -12.00
N GLY A 721 -42.21 3.22 -11.77
CA GLY A 721 -42.89 3.02 -10.49
C GLY A 721 -43.66 1.69 -10.36
N ASN A 722 -44.00 1.03 -11.47
CA ASN A 722 -44.95 -0.09 -11.51
C ASN A 722 -44.28 -1.44 -11.88
N SER A 723 -42.99 -1.59 -11.56
CA SER A 723 -42.19 -2.82 -11.71
C SER A 723 -41.21 -2.98 -10.54
#